data_AF-A0A7C5NVS9-F1
#
_entry.id   AF-A0A7C5NVS9-F1
#
_cell.length_a   1.000
_cell.length_b   1.000
_cell.length_c   1.000
_cell.angle_alpha   90.00
_cell.angle_beta   90.00
_cell.angle_gamma   90.00
#
_symmetry.space_group_name_H-M   'P 1'
#
loop_
_entity.id
_entity.type
_entity.pdbx_description
1 polymer ?
#
loop_
_entity_poly.entity_id
_entity_poly.type
_entity_poly.pdbx_seq_one_letter_code
_entity_poly.pdbx_strand_id
1 'polypeptide(L)'
;MTLPWVGINGGFNGVVANPDTSGVNPSDSVGSFTKPQGQAWSFVIAELADPIDLSVNNQYSIQLFSPVEGKMILKLEGADSPIEEWKDISVSGQWVTYTFNFSEAADRTLNKIVLFFDPANDASSGTFYFDNLKAFPNTPVVYEDFENGAMQNWIGINGGFDGVVSNPDTSGINPSDSVGSFTKPSGQAWSFVLFESAEPFDLDIYNRFKIQIYSPVEARFIFKLEGGPEAPVEQWIVLPQANVWREYTIDMSEAKGRGHYKMVMFFDPANDASEGTFYFDNILAYPAGPCAGTVKEDHLLDDFECQRNAAYSSGWDSLFVVQNPASDDINSSSMVGEYHDPLGEPWLPLVINNYEDLDLSEYNQLSVKIYSSKIVPMLYKLEGGGSAPKEVWMDISEVNKWVEYVIDFSDQAEAKHKKISIFFNGGQQGEAGDIYYVDDIQWTKKAAPTAIEDFEDGGKLGWMPAGGDTENHGTFDGIVDNPDKTGINTSDNVGKYTKGNALYSTLTAFLTSGIDLSTAPQINMMVYAPDGASSVIMKLNSPLQGSKEVSRDITETGKWINLEFNFEEFKDITDFESINLLFNPGVSEPGAVYYFDNIVQSESTVDPCEGVEVKINYFEDFECQRNVNYGAGADRLEVVSNPAPDNTNPSTKVGKYLDPKDQWSALGFNTGDVFDLSVLNQLHVKILSSKTVPVLFKLEGGDSPAKEVWADIEKTEEWVEYVLDFSDQAEASHKSLAIFFNAGNQPEEEDVYYIDDVFWTRAKYTGCVNDNETPLTTLKFQYFANGHIEQENNIVEIVDNPDKSGINQSESVAKFVRANDGAVYAGAFSRLDAPIYFGDNKTIKAKVYMDHIGNMGMKVEGSLTGAPNIELKVENTKVNEWEEITFDFSDAPDDAQYMTLTMFIDLTLDVNPDADEISYFDDIVIGDGKCGSTGIFDIPETPSFEVYPNPVKDIIYLQNTDKISLIKIIDLQGKTLKSIENNSHLYKCDVSDLINGVYFISGFDKNGKLIAKGKFVKS
;
A
#
# COMPACT_ATOMS: atom_id res chain seq x y z
N MET A 1 56.23 34.79 -13.21
CA MET A 1 56.98 35.97 -12.72
C MET A 1 57.07 35.84 -11.20
N THR A 2 58.23 36.04 -10.59
CA THR A 2 58.37 35.97 -9.12
C THR A 2 58.00 37.31 -8.51
N LEU A 3 56.94 37.34 -7.70
CA LEU A 3 56.50 38.56 -7.01
C LEU A 3 57.43 38.89 -5.82
N PRO A 4 57.75 40.17 -5.58
CA PRO A 4 58.68 40.58 -4.52
C PRO A 4 57.98 40.65 -3.14
N TRP A 5 57.61 39.49 -2.59
CA TRP A 5 56.90 39.40 -1.32
C TRP A 5 57.71 39.90 -0.12
N VAL A 6 57.04 40.63 0.78
CA VAL A 6 57.54 41.10 2.07
C VAL A 6 56.53 40.72 3.16
N GLY A 7 56.99 40.11 4.25
CA GLY A 7 56.13 39.80 5.41
C GLY A 7 55.99 41.00 6.36
N ILE A 8 54.78 41.29 6.81
CA ILE A 8 54.46 42.32 7.80
C ILE A 8 53.76 41.66 8.99
N ASN A 9 54.23 41.96 10.21
CA ASN A 9 53.77 41.33 11.47
C ASN A 9 53.82 39.80 11.46
N GLY A 10 54.68 39.23 10.61
CA GLY A 10 54.95 37.81 10.43
C GLY A 10 56.17 37.62 9.52
N GLY A 11 56.57 36.38 9.27
CA GLY A 11 57.79 36.06 8.51
C GLY A 11 57.49 35.48 7.13
N PHE A 12 57.83 36.21 6.05
CA PHE A 12 57.89 35.59 4.72
C PHE A 12 59.21 34.83 4.59
N ASN A 13 59.12 33.51 4.43
CA ASN A 13 60.27 32.59 4.45
C ASN A 13 60.91 32.40 3.06
N GLY A 14 60.38 33.07 2.03
CA GLY A 14 60.82 32.89 0.65
C GLY A 14 60.09 31.75 -0.05
N VAL A 15 60.66 31.34 -1.19
CA VAL A 15 60.25 30.14 -1.92
C VAL A 15 60.94 28.94 -1.27
N VAL A 16 60.16 27.98 -0.81
CA VAL A 16 60.61 26.75 -0.12
C VAL A 16 60.17 25.52 -0.90
N ALA A 17 60.70 24.34 -0.56
CA ALA A 17 60.19 23.08 -1.13
C ALA A 17 58.71 22.90 -0.76
N ASN A 18 57.90 22.44 -1.71
CA ASN A 18 56.48 22.19 -1.46
C ASN A 18 56.33 21.10 -0.37
N PRO A 19 55.64 21.39 0.76
CA PRO A 19 55.44 20.41 1.83
C PRO A 19 54.55 19.23 1.39
N ASP A 20 53.75 19.42 0.34
CA ASP A 20 52.85 18.40 -0.21
C ASP A 20 52.69 18.60 -1.72
N THR A 21 53.31 17.75 -2.52
CA THR A 21 53.22 17.79 -4.00
C THR A 21 52.01 17.02 -4.55
N SER A 22 51.05 16.65 -3.70
CA SER A 22 49.81 16.00 -4.10
C SER A 22 48.66 17.01 -4.23
N GLY A 23 47.49 16.54 -4.70
CA GLY A 23 46.30 17.37 -4.84
C GLY A 23 46.39 18.42 -5.95
N VAL A 24 45.80 19.60 -5.72
CA VAL A 24 45.67 20.66 -6.74
C VAL A 24 46.99 21.38 -7.06
N ASN A 25 48.04 21.19 -6.25
CA ASN A 25 49.32 21.88 -6.42
C ASN A 25 50.52 20.90 -6.52
N PRO A 26 50.89 20.45 -7.72
CA PRO A 26 52.02 19.56 -7.93
C PRO A 26 53.38 20.29 -8.05
N SER A 27 53.46 21.60 -7.81
CA SER A 27 54.70 22.38 -7.94
C SER A 27 55.81 21.85 -7.01
N ASP A 28 57.06 21.84 -7.45
CA ASP A 28 58.21 21.45 -6.61
C ASP A 28 58.52 22.47 -5.48
N SER A 29 58.08 23.72 -5.65
CA SER A 29 58.39 24.83 -4.75
C SER A 29 57.25 25.82 -4.62
N VAL A 30 57.06 26.39 -3.43
CA VAL A 30 55.92 27.25 -3.08
C VAL A 30 56.37 28.44 -2.21
N GLY A 31 55.56 29.50 -2.16
CA GLY A 31 55.75 30.59 -1.21
C GLY A 31 55.39 30.17 0.22
N SER A 32 56.12 30.65 1.21
CA SER A 32 55.87 30.32 2.63
C SER A 32 55.80 31.56 3.51
N PHE A 33 54.77 31.63 4.34
CA PHE A 33 54.59 32.69 5.34
C PHE A 33 54.28 32.10 6.72
N THR A 34 55.04 32.50 7.75
CA THR A 34 54.80 32.12 9.13
C THR A 34 54.10 33.25 9.89
N LYS A 35 52.87 32.97 10.33
CA LYS A 35 52.10 33.82 11.23
C LYS A 35 52.48 33.54 12.69
N PRO A 36 52.93 34.55 13.45
CA PRO A 36 53.18 34.43 14.88
C PRO A 36 51.88 34.59 15.70
N GLN A 37 51.83 33.92 16.85
CA GLN A 37 50.72 34.08 17.80
C GLN A 37 50.66 35.52 18.35
N GLY A 38 49.45 36.04 18.56
CA GLY A 38 49.19 37.40 19.07
C GLY A 38 49.27 38.51 18.03
N GLN A 39 49.22 38.17 16.74
CA GLN A 39 49.16 39.11 15.62
C GLN A 39 47.93 38.83 14.75
N ALA A 40 46.77 39.34 15.15
CA ALA A 40 45.52 39.21 14.37
C ALA A 40 45.64 39.70 12.93
N TRP A 41 46.52 40.65 12.63
CA TRP A 41 46.70 41.24 11.30
C TRP A 41 48.15 41.12 10.81
N SER A 42 48.49 39.90 10.37
CA SER A 42 49.76 39.56 9.73
C SER A 42 49.54 39.20 8.26
N PHE A 43 50.43 39.64 7.36
CA PHE A 43 50.24 39.45 5.92
C PHE A 43 51.56 39.42 5.15
N VAL A 44 51.49 38.93 3.90
CA VAL A 44 52.52 39.18 2.89
C VAL A 44 52.04 40.23 1.89
N ILE A 45 52.93 41.11 1.48
CA ILE A 45 52.65 42.16 0.49
C ILE A 45 53.68 42.13 -0.63
N ALA A 46 53.23 42.28 -1.87
CA ALA A 46 54.06 42.49 -3.04
C ALA A 46 53.68 43.80 -3.73
N GLU A 47 54.65 44.65 -4.00
CA GLU A 47 54.48 45.89 -4.77
C GLU A 47 54.99 45.70 -6.19
N LEU A 48 54.15 46.06 -7.16
CA LEU A 48 54.40 45.94 -8.59
C LEU A 48 54.95 47.25 -9.15
N ALA A 49 55.82 47.14 -10.16
CA ALA A 49 56.40 48.29 -10.83
C ALA A 49 55.36 49.07 -11.65
N ASP A 50 54.42 48.36 -12.26
CA ASP A 50 53.31 48.91 -13.04
C ASP A 50 51.97 48.62 -12.32
N PRO A 51 50.96 49.50 -12.47
CA PRO A 51 49.61 49.22 -11.99
C PRO A 51 49.04 47.93 -12.59
N ILE A 52 48.23 47.25 -11.80
CA ILE A 52 47.44 46.09 -12.18
C ILE A 52 46.37 46.55 -13.17
N ASP A 53 46.27 45.90 -14.33
CA ASP A 53 45.17 46.13 -15.27
C ASP A 53 43.94 45.30 -14.88
N LEU A 54 43.10 45.89 -14.02
CA LEU A 54 41.82 45.32 -13.59
C LEU A 54 40.69 45.54 -14.60
N SER A 55 40.91 46.37 -15.64
CA SER A 55 39.91 46.50 -16.71
C SER A 55 39.83 45.23 -17.56
N VAL A 56 40.92 44.47 -17.59
CA VAL A 56 41.02 43.20 -18.28
C VAL A 56 41.14 42.04 -17.30
N ASN A 57 42.07 42.04 -16.34
CA ASN A 57 42.37 40.88 -15.47
C ASN A 57 41.88 41.11 -14.03
N ASN A 58 40.57 41.14 -13.85
CA ASN A 58 39.90 41.37 -12.57
C ASN A 58 39.51 40.12 -11.79
N GLN A 59 39.73 38.92 -12.32
CA GLN A 59 39.61 37.67 -11.54
C GLN A 59 40.99 37.18 -11.13
N TYR A 60 41.10 36.68 -9.91
CA TYR A 60 42.32 36.12 -9.35
C TYR A 60 42.07 34.71 -8.88
N SER A 61 43.08 33.86 -8.95
CA SER A 61 43.10 32.58 -8.24
C SER A 61 44.41 32.40 -7.51
N ILE A 62 44.39 31.69 -6.38
CA ILE A 62 45.58 31.31 -5.62
C ILE A 62 45.36 29.93 -5.01
N GLN A 63 46.43 29.15 -4.95
CA GLN A 63 46.43 27.89 -4.22
C GLN A 63 47.01 28.15 -2.84
N LEU A 64 46.30 27.71 -1.80
CA LEU A 64 46.69 27.87 -0.41
C LEU A 64 46.65 26.51 0.31
N PHE A 65 47.73 26.22 1.06
CA PHE A 65 47.80 25.17 2.05
C PHE A 65 47.83 25.83 3.43
N SER A 66 46.77 25.63 4.20
CA SER A 66 46.61 26.22 5.52
C SER A 66 46.81 25.18 6.63
N PRO A 67 47.57 25.45 7.70
CA PRO A 67 47.69 24.55 8.84
C PRO A 67 46.47 24.58 9.78
N VAL A 68 45.53 25.52 9.56
CA VAL A 68 44.34 25.73 10.40
C VAL A 68 43.13 26.06 9.52
N GLU A 69 41.93 25.76 10.02
CA GLU A 69 40.69 26.34 9.51
C GLU A 69 40.60 27.81 9.96
N GLY A 70 39.92 28.65 9.17
CA GLY A 70 39.91 30.10 9.42
C GLY A 70 39.47 30.89 8.20
N LYS A 71 40.09 32.05 7.96
CA LYS A 71 39.80 32.88 6.77
C LYS A 71 41.07 33.25 5.99
N MET A 72 40.91 33.68 4.75
CA MET A 72 41.95 34.39 4.01
C MET A 72 41.38 35.66 3.37
N ILE A 73 42.25 36.66 3.18
CA ILE A 73 41.90 37.85 2.41
C ILE A 73 42.92 38.00 1.29
N LEU A 74 42.44 38.23 0.07
CA LEU A 74 43.23 38.88 -0.96
C LEU A 74 42.77 40.32 -1.07
N LYS A 75 43.71 41.24 -0.90
CA LYS A 75 43.49 42.67 -0.96
C LYS A 75 44.41 43.33 -1.99
N LEU A 76 43.85 44.23 -2.78
CA LEU A 76 44.57 45.07 -3.73
C LEU A 76 44.61 46.51 -3.21
N GLU A 77 45.81 47.10 -3.18
CA GLU A 77 46.02 48.49 -2.74
C GLU A 77 46.82 49.28 -3.80
N GLY A 78 46.74 50.62 -3.74
CA GLY A 78 47.53 51.49 -4.61
C GLY A 78 47.17 52.96 -4.44
N ALA A 79 47.11 53.69 -5.56
CA ALA A 79 46.80 55.12 -5.55
C ALA A 79 45.32 55.40 -5.28
N ASP A 80 44.45 54.51 -5.76
CA ASP A 80 43.01 54.56 -5.55
C ASP A 80 42.58 53.75 -4.31
N SER A 81 41.31 53.87 -3.93
CA SER A 81 40.73 53.16 -2.77
C SER A 81 40.94 51.64 -2.90
N PRO A 82 41.46 50.98 -1.84
CA PRO A 82 41.72 49.54 -1.89
C PRO A 82 40.43 48.73 -2.05
N ILE A 83 40.59 47.49 -2.50
CA ILE A 83 39.52 46.49 -2.58
C ILE A 83 40.02 45.18 -1.97
N GLU A 84 39.14 44.45 -1.29
CA GLU A 84 39.46 43.19 -0.63
C GLU A 84 38.28 42.24 -0.67
N GLU A 85 38.57 40.94 -0.72
CA GLU A 85 37.57 39.88 -0.64
C GLU A 85 38.05 38.81 0.34
N TRP A 86 37.10 38.28 1.11
CA TRP A 86 37.31 37.28 2.15
C TRP A 86 36.90 35.90 1.64
N LYS A 87 37.68 34.88 2.00
CA LYS A 87 37.33 33.47 1.77
C LYS A 87 37.50 32.65 3.04
N ASP A 88 36.59 31.72 3.27
CA ASP A 88 36.69 30.78 4.38
C ASP A 88 37.64 29.64 4.03
N ILE A 89 38.48 29.26 4.99
CA ILE A 89 39.34 28.10 4.93
C ILE A 89 38.63 27.00 5.71
N SER A 90 37.86 26.19 4.99
CA SER A 90 37.05 25.10 5.55
C SER A 90 37.82 23.82 5.81
N VAL A 91 39.03 23.66 5.23
CA VAL A 91 39.85 22.47 5.46
C VAL A 91 41.30 22.83 5.68
N SER A 92 41.89 22.27 6.73
CA SER A 92 43.31 22.42 7.07
C SER A 92 44.14 21.22 6.59
N GLY A 93 45.44 21.43 6.38
CA GLY A 93 46.38 20.37 6.06
C GLY A 93 46.37 19.86 4.62
N GLN A 94 45.72 20.57 3.68
CA GLN A 94 45.72 20.23 2.26
C GLN A 94 45.70 21.49 1.37
N TRP A 95 46.02 21.33 0.09
CA TRP A 95 45.96 22.40 -0.91
C TRP A 95 44.53 22.66 -1.39
N VAL A 96 44.10 23.91 -1.36
CA VAL A 96 42.81 24.38 -1.89
C VAL A 96 43.04 25.54 -2.86
N THR A 97 42.27 25.60 -3.95
CA THR A 97 42.28 26.75 -4.88
C THR A 97 41.18 27.73 -4.50
N TYR A 98 41.55 28.98 -4.26
CA TYR A 98 40.63 30.08 -3.99
C TYR A 98 40.58 31.03 -5.17
N THR A 99 39.40 31.53 -5.51
CA THR A 99 39.18 32.54 -6.55
C THR A 99 38.69 33.85 -5.95
N PHE A 100 39.01 34.98 -6.57
CA PHE A 100 38.63 36.32 -6.11
C PHE A 100 38.20 37.20 -7.28
N ASN A 101 37.13 37.97 -7.10
CA ASN A 101 36.59 38.88 -8.11
C ASN A 101 36.76 40.35 -7.71
N PHE A 102 37.59 41.08 -8.45
CA PHE A 102 37.80 42.52 -8.30
C PHE A 102 37.21 43.33 -9.46
N SER A 103 36.14 42.85 -10.12
CA SER A 103 35.51 43.57 -11.23
C SER A 103 35.01 44.95 -10.84
N GLU A 104 34.61 45.16 -9.57
CA GLU A 104 34.22 46.47 -9.04
C GLU A 104 35.39 47.47 -8.92
N ALA A 105 36.62 47.02 -9.17
CA ALA A 105 37.83 47.82 -9.20
C ALA A 105 38.41 47.96 -10.61
N ALA A 106 37.65 47.65 -11.66
CA ALA A 106 38.11 47.71 -13.06
C ALA A 106 38.72 49.07 -13.46
N ASP A 107 38.20 50.17 -12.91
CA ASP A 107 38.67 51.52 -13.18
C ASP A 107 39.71 52.04 -12.17
N ARG A 108 40.21 51.21 -11.24
CA ARG A 108 41.12 51.62 -10.15
C ARG A 108 42.58 51.34 -10.49
N THR A 109 43.45 52.28 -10.12
CA THR A 109 44.90 52.20 -10.25
C THR A 109 45.52 51.61 -8.98
N LEU A 110 45.58 50.27 -8.92
CA LEU A 110 46.14 49.51 -7.81
C LEU A 110 47.46 48.84 -8.22
N ASN A 111 48.46 48.80 -7.34
CA ASN A 111 49.79 48.25 -7.66
C ASN A 111 50.39 47.39 -6.55
N LYS A 112 49.61 47.04 -5.52
CA LYS A 112 50.04 46.17 -4.41
C LYS A 112 49.06 45.03 -4.24
N ILE A 113 49.60 43.84 -4.01
CA ILE A 113 48.86 42.63 -3.68
C ILE A 113 49.17 42.28 -2.22
N VAL A 114 48.15 42.12 -1.39
CA VAL A 114 48.25 41.81 0.03
C VAL A 114 47.49 40.52 0.31
N LEU A 115 48.14 39.54 0.92
CA LEU A 115 47.52 38.28 1.34
C LEU A 115 47.54 38.17 2.85
N PHE A 116 46.36 38.05 3.44
CA PHE A 116 46.19 37.76 4.86
C PHE A 116 45.84 36.30 5.05
N PHE A 117 46.47 35.67 6.03
CA PHE A 117 46.20 34.29 6.40
C PHE A 117 45.66 34.25 7.84
N ASP A 118 44.44 33.75 7.97
CA ASP A 118 43.60 33.75 9.17
C ASP A 118 43.51 35.12 9.90
N PRO A 119 43.16 36.22 9.19
CA PRO A 119 43.12 37.55 9.79
C PRO A 119 42.05 37.68 10.89
N ALA A 120 42.20 38.68 11.75
CA ALA A 120 41.35 38.94 12.92
C ALA A 120 41.37 37.86 14.02
N ASN A 121 42.24 36.85 13.91
CA ASN A 121 42.44 35.80 14.91
C ASN A 121 43.81 35.90 15.57
N ASP A 122 43.86 36.37 16.82
CA ASP A 122 45.10 36.51 17.61
C ASP A 122 45.65 35.16 18.11
N ALA A 123 44.79 34.15 18.29
CA ALA A 123 45.22 32.83 18.77
C ALA A 123 45.91 32.01 17.66
N SER A 124 45.58 32.32 16.41
CA SER A 124 46.12 31.68 15.22
C SER A 124 47.63 31.86 15.07
N SER A 125 48.31 30.77 14.76
CA SER A 125 49.72 30.75 14.43
C SER A 125 50.04 29.54 13.56
N GLY A 126 51.12 29.62 12.78
CA GLY A 126 51.50 28.51 11.90
C GLY A 126 52.16 29.00 10.62
N THR A 127 52.57 28.05 9.78
CA THR A 127 53.15 28.33 8.47
C THR A 127 52.15 28.00 7.39
N PHE A 128 51.76 29.02 6.62
CA PHE A 128 50.90 28.92 5.45
C PHE A 128 51.77 28.84 4.22
N TYR A 129 51.35 28.04 3.24
CA TYR A 129 52.03 27.90 1.96
C TYR A 129 51.09 28.31 0.84
N PHE A 130 51.59 29.08 -0.12
CA PHE A 130 50.78 29.59 -1.20
C PHE A 130 51.53 29.55 -2.52
N ASP A 131 50.81 29.30 -3.60
CA ASP A 131 51.38 29.22 -4.94
C ASP A 131 50.34 29.59 -5.99
N ASN A 132 50.77 29.68 -7.25
CA ASN A 132 49.90 29.81 -8.41
C ASN A 132 48.91 30.98 -8.31
N LEU A 133 49.34 32.12 -7.71
CA LEU A 133 48.60 33.36 -7.79
C LEU A 133 48.54 33.84 -9.25
N LYS A 134 47.37 33.74 -9.85
CA LYS A 134 47.10 34.07 -11.26
C LYS A 134 46.02 35.14 -11.33
N ALA A 135 46.12 36.03 -12.31
CA ALA A 135 45.07 36.96 -12.68
C ALA A 135 44.60 36.64 -14.10
N PHE A 136 43.30 36.71 -14.35
CA PHE A 136 42.67 36.40 -15.63
C PHE A 136 41.41 37.25 -15.82
N PRO A 137 40.88 37.34 -17.04
CA PRO A 137 39.68 38.14 -17.30
C PRO A 137 38.42 37.58 -16.68
N ASN A 138 37.55 38.46 -16.16
CA ASN A 138 36.15 38.12 -15.87
C ASN A 138 35.25 38.17 -17.11
N THR A 139 35.79 38.54 -18.27
CA THR A 139 35.02 38.57 -19.51
C THR A 139 34.76 37.13 -19.94
N PRO A 140 33.49 36.69 -20.03
CA PRO A 140 33.21 35.36 -20.56
C PRO A 140 33.69 35.25 -22.01
N VAL A 141 34.10 34.05 -22.39
CA VAL A 141 34.24 33.71 -23.81
C VAL A 141 32.83 33.50 -24.35
N VAL A 142 32.40 34.39 -25.24
CA VAL A 142 31.15 34.22 -26.00
C VAL A 142 31.44 33.27 -27.15
N TYR A 143 30.87 32.08 -27.11
CA TYR A 143 30.95 31.14 -28.23
C TYR A 143 29.85 31.40 -29.26
N GLU A 144 28.67 31.80 -28.79
CA GLU A 144 27.52 32.10 -29.63
C GLU A 144 26.49 32.97 -28.91
N ASP A 145 25.97 33.98 -29.60
CA ASP A 145 24.87 34.85 -29.16
C ASP A 145 23.82 35.14 -30.25
N PHE A 146 24.05 34.68 -31.49
CA PHE A 146 23.16 34.80 -32.65
C PHE A 146 22.71 36.21 -33.10
N GLU A 147 23.02 37.28 -32.36
CA GLU A 147 22.50 38.64 -32.62
C GLU A 147 23.06 39.27 -33.90
N ASN A 148 24.19 38.77 -34.41
CA ASN A 148 24.79 39.20 -35.66
C ASN A 148 24.92 38.06 -36.69
N GLY A 149 24.02 37.08 -36.60
CA GLY A 149 24.13 35.80 -37.28
C GLY A 149 25.00 34.81 -36.48
N ALA A 150 25.06 33.56 -36.94
CA ALA A 150 25.81 32.52 -36.24
C ALA A 150 27.32 32.81 -36.26
N MET A 151 27.93 32.87 -35.08
CA MET A 151 29.38 33.00 -34.92
C MET A 151 30.12 31.71 -35.28
N GLN A 152 29.49 30.56 -35.05
CA GLN A 152 30.05 29.25 -35.33
C GLN A 152 29.40 28.58 -36.56
N ASN A 153 30.11 27.61 -37.14
CA ASN A 153 29.58 26.79 -38.23
C ASN A 153 28.85 25.56 -37.67
N TRP A 154 27.62 25.77 -37.23
CA TRP A 154 26.77 24.73 -36.64
C TRP A 154 26.29 23.70 -37.65
N ILE A 155 26.29 22.43 -37.24
CA ILE A 155 25.87 21.28 -38.04
C ILE A 155 24.88 20.45 -37.22
N GLY A 156 23.70 20.17 -37.77
CA GLY A 156 22.73 19.23 -37.20
C GLY A 156 22.95 17.80 -37.69
N ILE A 157 22.88 16.83 -36.78
CA ILE A 157 22.97 15.38 -37.06
C ILE A 157 21.71 14.70 -36.53
N ASN A 158 21.13 13.79 -37.35
CA ASN A 158 19.85 13.13 -37.07
C ASN A 158 18.73 14.12 -36.70
N GLY A 159 18.80 15.31 -37.28
CA GLY A 159 17.93 16.47 -37.10
C GLY A 159 18.46 17.64 -37.93
N GLY A 160 17.77 18.78 -37.88
CA GLY A 160 18.11 19.98 -38.66
C GLY A 160 18.52 21.14 -37.77
N PHE A 161 19.71 21.71 -37.99
CA PHE A 161 19.98 23.08 -37.51
C PHE A 161 19.35 24.04 -38.52
N ASP A 162 18.33 24.77 -38.08
CA ASP A 162 17.52 25.63 -38.96
C ASP A 162 18.16 27.00 -39.17
N GLY A 163 19.28 27.28 -38.50
CA GLY A 163 20.00 28.54 -38.55
C GLY A 163 19.59 29.49 -37.43
N VAL A 164 19.88 30.77 -37.66
CA VAL A 164 19.45 31.88 -36.81
C VAL A 164 18.03 32.28 -37.17
N VAL A 165 17.14 32.27 -36.19
CA VAL A 165 15.72 32.61 -36.33
C VAL A 165 15.34 33.71 -35.33
N SER A 166 14.20 34.36 -35.54
CA SER A 166 13.65 35.27 -34.52
C SER A 166 13.34 34.53 -33.23
N ASN A 167 13.66 35.13 -32.09
CA ASN A 167 13.38 34.55 -30.78
C ASN A 167 11.87 34.28 -30.61
N PRO A 168 11.43 33.03 -30.34
CA PRO A 168 10.02 32.69 -30.16
C PRO A 168 9.39 33.32 -28.91
N ASP A 169 10.21 33.68 -27.92
CA ASP A 169 9.78 34.31 -26.67
C ASP A 169 10.85 35.30 -26.19
N THR A 170 10.57 36.59 -26.35
CA THR A 170 11.46 37.70 -25.96
C THR A 170 11.22 38.18 -24.52
N SER A 171 10.42 37.44 -23.75
CA SER A 171 10.15 37.75 -22.35
C SER A 171 11.11 37.03 -21.39
N GLY A 172 11.10 37.41 -20.12
CA GLY A 172 11.88 36.73 -19.09
C GLY A 172 13.41 36.96 -19.23
N ILE A 173 14.17 35.87 -19.10
CA ILE A 173 15.64 35.91 -19.02
C ILE A 173 16.35 36.06 -20.37
N ASN A 174 15.64 35.84 -21.49
CA ASN A 174 16.22 35.97 -22.82
C ASN A 174 15.46 37.00 -23.68
N PRO A 175 15.80 38.30 -23.58
CA PRO A 175 15.19 39.34 -24.38
C PRO A 175 15.82 39.54 -25.77
N SER A 176 16.70 38.63 -26.23
CA SER A 176 17.40 38.74 -27.52
C SER A 176 16.45 38.75 -28.70
N ASP A 177 16.84 39.39 -29.81
CA ASP A 177 16.01 39.43 -31.02
C ASP A 177 16.10 38.09 -31.81
N SER A 178 17.26 37.42 -31.76
CA SER A 178 17.56 36.24 -32.57
C SER A 178 18.16 35.10 -31.75
N VAL A 179 17.88 33.85 -32.14
CA VAL A 179 18.33 32.64 -31.43
C VAL A 179 18.69 31.53 -32.42
N GLY A 180 19.42 30.53 -31.95
CA GLY A 180 19.68 29.30 -32.68
C GLY A 180 18.49 28.35 -32.62
N SER A 181 18.16 27.70 -33.73
CA SER A 181 17.06 26.73 -33.82
C SER A 181 17.55 25.36 -34.25
N PHE A 182 17.13 24.32 -33.52
CA PHE A 182 17.36 22.93 -33.87
C PHE A 182 16.06 22.13 -33.86
N THR A 183 15.71 21.54 -35.00
CA THR A 183 14.53 20.68 -35.15
C THR A 183 14.91 19.20 -35.06
N LYS A 184 14.40 18.53 -34.01
CA LYS A 184 14.49 17.09 -33.78
C LYS A 184 13.32 16.36 -34.45
N PRO A 185 13.57 15.39 -35.35
CA PRO A 185 12.53 14.52 -35.89
C PRO A 185 12.23 13.34 -34.95
N SER A 186 11.01 12.81 -35.04
CA SER A 186 10.65 11.54 -34.39
C SER A 186 11.39 10.34 -35.02
N GLY A 187 11.55 9.28 -34.24
CA GLY A 187 12.26 8.06 -34.62
C GLY A 187 13.79 8.15 -34.55
N GLN A 188 14.32 9.19 -33.88
CA GLN A 188 15.76 9.39 -33.67
C GLN A 188 16.05 9.69 -32.19
N ALA A 189 16.54 8.70 -31.45
CA ALA A 189 16.89 8.84 -30.04
C ALA A 189 18.11 9.74 -29.80
N TRP A 190 18.98 9.92 -30.79
CA TRP A 190 20.24 10.67 -30.65
C TRP A 190 20.35 11.72 -31.73
N SER A 191 19.73 12.88 -31.47
CA SER A 191 19.72 14.07 -32.34
C SER A 191 20.49 15.19 -31.67
N PHE A 192 21.41 15.82 -32.41
CA PHE A 192 22.29 16.83 -31.84
C PHE A 192 22.72 17.87 -32.85
N VAL A 193 23.15 19.01 -32.31
CA VAL A 193 23.87 20.05 -33.05
C VAL A 193 25.30 20.15 -32.53
N LEU A 194 26.24 20.46 -33.43
CA LEU A 194 27.65 20.62 -33.06
C LEU A 194 28.34 21.72 -33.86
N PHE A 195 29.45 22.23 -33.34
CA PHE A 195 30.44 22.94 -34.13
C PHE A 195 31.87 22.51 -33.73
N GLU A 196 32.81 22.75 -34.63
CA GLU A 196 34.24 22.59 -34.37
C GLU A 196 34.91 23.98 -34.35
N SER A 197 35.56 24.31 -33.25
CA SER A 197 36.39 25.50 -33.12
C SER A 197 37.69 25.32 -33.90
N ALA A 198 38.25 26.44 -34.39
CA ALA A 198 39.55 26.43 -35.09
C ALA A 198 40.71 26.06 -34.17
N GLU A 199 40.60 26.41 -32.88
CA GLU A 199 41.59 26.11 -31.84
C GLU A 199 40.89 25.42 -30.65
N PRO A 200 41.61 24.57 -29.88
CA PRO A 200 41.08 24.00 -28.64
C PRO A 200 40.53 25.05 -27.67
N PHE A 201 39.48 24.67 -26.94
CA PHE A 201 38.94 25.50 -25.87
C PHE A 201 39.95 25.62 -24.73
N ASP A 202 40.08 26.81 -24.13
CA ASP A 202 40.96 27.03 -22.98
C ASP A 202 40.27 26.58 -21.67
N LEU A 203 40.21 25.26 -21.48
CA LEU A 203 39.52 24.61 -20.36
C LEU A 203 40.34 24.64 -19.06
N ASP A 204 41.57 25.14 -19.08
CA ASP A 204 42.34 25.43 -17.86
C ASP A 204 41.77 26.64 -17.11
N ILE A 205 41.14 27.56 -17.85
CA ILE A 205 40.51 28.75 -17.33
C ILE A 205 38.99 28.61 -17.47
N TYR A 206 38.48 28.53 -18.70
CA TYR A 206 37.05 28.65 -19.04
C TYR A 206 36.34 27.30 -19.13
N ASN A 207 36.14 26.67 -17.98
CA ASN A 207 35.51 25.34 -17.88
C ASN A 207 34.14 25.37 -17.18
N ARG A 208 33.53 26.54 -17.01
CA ARG A 208 32.14 26.66 -16.56
C ARG A 208 31.31 27.31 -17.66
N PHE A 209 30.45 26.53 -18.30
CA PHE A 209 29.62 27.00 -19.40
C PHE A 209 28.27 27.48 -18.88
N LYS A 210 27.71 28.50 -19.52
CA LYS A 210 26.31 28.91 -19.39
C LYS A 210 25.65 28.86 -20.75
N ILE A 211 24.41 28.41 -20.78
CA ILE A 211 23.58 28.35 -21.98
C ILE A 211 22.15 28.63 -21.61
N GLN A 212 21.44 29.39 -22.45
CA GLN A 212 20.00 29.53 -22.35
C GLN A 212 19.34 28.56 -23.33
N ILE A 213 18.35 27.80 -22.86
CA ILE A 213 17.64 26.80 -23.65
C ILE A 213 16.13 27.00 -23.48
N TYR A 214 15.42 26.98 -24.60
CA TYR A 214 13.97 26.90 -24.67
C TYR A 214 13.59 25.57 -25.31
N SER A 215 12.90 24.71 -24.55
CA SER A 215 12.44 23.42 -25.02
C SER A 215 10.92 23.40 -25.20
N PRO A 216 10.37 22.83 -26.29
CA PRO A 216 8.92 22.75 -26.49
C PRO A 216 8.25 21.68 -25.62
N VAL A 217 9.02 20.82 -24.94
CA VAL A 217 8.56 19.68 -24.14
C VAL A 217 9.41 19.56 -22.86
N GLU A 218 8.95 18.81 -21.86
CA GLU A 218 9.87 18.33 -20.82
C GLU A 218 10.87 17.36 -21.49
N ALA A 219 12.17 17.56 -21.28
CA ALA A 219 13.21 16.86 -22.03
C ALA A 219 14.47 16.65 -21.18
N ARG A 220 15.41 15.84 -21.70
CA ARG A 220 16.81 15.89 -21.27
C ARG A 220 17.68 16.62 -22.28
N PHE A 221 18.84 17.04 -21.82
CA PHE A 221 19.86 17.70 -22.63
C PHE A 221 21.24 17.17 -22.24
N ILE A 222 22.08 16.92 -23.23
CA ILE A 222 23.50 16.65 -22.98
C ILE A 222 24.31 17.77 -23.58
N PHE A 223 25.17 18.37 -22.76
CA PHE A 223 26.26 19.20 -23.23
C PHE A 223 27.54 18.39 -23.20
N LYS A 224 28.25 18.33 -24.33
CA LYS A 224 29.44 17.49 -24.48
C LYS A 224 30.58 18.26 -25.14
N LEU A 225 31.78 18.10 -24.60
CA LEU A 225 33.03 18.55 -25.17
C LEU A 225 33.85 17.35 -25.64
N GLU A 226 34.32 17.39 -26.89
CA GLU A 226 35.13 16.32 -27.47
C GLU A 226 36.15 16.84 -28.52
N GLY A 227 36.88 15.90 -29.14
CA GLY A 227 37.98 16.19 -30.05
C GLY A 227 39.34 16.18 -29.32
N GLY A 228 40.42 15.88 -30.03
CA GLY A 228 41.74 15.66 -29.44
C GLY A 228 41.98 14.20 -29.01
N PRO A 229 43.13 13.90 -28.39
CA PRO A 229 43.47 12.54 -27.94
C PRO A 229 42.78 12.11 -26.64
N GLU A 230 42.24 13.05 -25.86
CA GLU A 230 41.59 12.76 -24.57
C GLU A 230 40.14 12.26 -24.72
N ALA A 231 39.64 11.56 -23.70
CA ALA A 231 38.25 11.12 -23.65
C ALA A 231 37.29 12.33 -23.55
N PRO A 232 36.09 12.26 -24.16
CA PRO A 232 35.10 13.33 -24.07
C PRO A 232 34.62 13.53 -22.63
N VAL A 233 34.11 14.74 -22.35
CA VAL A 233 33.40 15.08 -21.11
C VAL A 233 31.98 15.49 -21.47
N GLU A 234 31.00 14.98 -20.74
CA GLU A 234 29.59 15.29 -20.96
C GLU A 234 28.82 15.46 -19.64
N GLN A 235 27.80 16.30 -19.67
CA GLN A 235 26.90 16.56 -18.54
C GLN A 235 25.45 16.38 -18.98
N TRP A 236 24.69 15.64 -18.19
CA TRP A 236 23.26 15.40 -18.38
C TRP A 236 22.45 16.41 -17.57
N ILE A 237 21.49 17.04 -18.23
CA ILE A 237 20.66 18.10 -17.66
C ILE A 237 19.20 17.74 -17.94
N VAL A 238 18.35 17.87 -16.92
CA VAL A 238 16.90 17.79 -17.11
C VAL A 238 16.39 19.19 -17.47
N LEU A 239 15.57 19.28 -18.50
CA LEU A 239 14.79 20.46 -18.87
C LEU A 239 13.37 20.26 -18.33
N PRO A 240 13.09 20.68 -17.09
CA PRO A 240 11.97 20.15 -16.30
C PRO A 240 10.63 20.77 -16.67
N GLN A 241 10.62 21.78 -17.55
CA GLN A 241 9.44 22.56 -17.94
C GLN A 241 9.51 22.91 -19.42
N ALA A 242 8.41 22.67 -20.13
CA ALA A 242 8.23 23.05 -21.52
C ALA A 242 7.91 24.54 -21.67
N ASN A 243 8.27 25.10 -22.83
CA ASN A 243 7.90 26.42 -23.31
C ASN A 243 8.34 27.59 -22.42
N VAL A 244 9.52 27.48 -21.82
CA VAL A 244 10.14 28.55 -21.03
C VAL A 244 11.64 28.64 -21.35
N TRP A 245 12.18 29.86 -21.34
CA TRP A 245 13.63 30.06 -21.35
C TRP A 245 14.21 29.75 -19.97
N ARG A 246 15.25 28.93 -19.94
CA ARG A 246 16.05 28.68 -18.72
C ARG A 246 17.53 28.77 -19.00
N GLU A 247 18.27 29.36 -18.08
CA GLU A 247 19.73 29.37 -18.08
C GLU A 247 20.24 28.18 -17.28
N TYR A 248 21.16 27.42 -17.87
CA TYR A 248 21.83 26.30 -17.24
C TYR A 248 23.31 26.62 -17.08
N THR A 249 23.82 26.40 -15.86
CA THR A 249 25.26 26.43 -15.60
C THR A 249 25.80 25.01 -15.62
N ILE A 250 26.86 24.80 -16.38
CA ILE A 250 27.40 23.48 -16.70
C ILE A 250 28.85 23.46 -16.26
N ASP A 251 29.17 22.62 -15.28
CA ASP A 251 30.55 22.43 -14.83
C ASP A 251 31.26 21.42 -15.75
N MET A 252 32.29 21.90 -16.45
CA MET A 252 33.19 21.13 -17.30
C MET A 252 34.60 21.11 -16.71
N SER A 253 34.76 21.36 -15.41
CA SER A 253 36.05 21.35 -14.72
C SER A 253 36.81 20.02 -14.84
N GLU A 254 36.11 18.90 -15.02
CA GLU A 254 36.72 17.59 -15.34
C GLU A 254 37.49 17.61 -16.68
N ALA A 255 37.15 18.54 -17.57
CA ALA A 255 37.80 18.76 -18.87
C ALA A 255 39.06 19.64 -18.77
N LYS A 256 39.44 20.08 -17.56
CA LYS A 256 40.66 20.85 -17.33
C LYS A 256 41.90 20.16 -17.92
N GLY A 257 42.72 20.93 -18.63
CA GLY A 257 43.92 20.45 -19.31
C GLY A 257 43.67 19.59 -20.56
N ARG A 258 42.42 19.36 -20.99
CA ARG A 258 42.11 18.58 -22.20
C ARG A 258 42.08 19.49 -23.43
N GLY A 259 42.57 18.99 -24.58
CA GLY A 259 42.64 19.73 -25.85
C GLY A 259 41.36 19.67 -26.69
N HIS A 260 40.18 19.66 -26.07
CA HIS A 260 38.91 19.54 -26.78
C HIS A 260 38.62 20.79 -27.63
N TYR A 261 38.09 20.59 -28.82
CA TYR A 261 37.79 21.66 -29.79
C TYR A 261 36.40 21.54 -30.43
N LYS A 262 35.62 20.53 -30.07
CA LYS A 262 34.26 20.32 -30.55
C LYS A 262 33.26 20.40 -29.41
N MET A 263 32.20 21.16 -29.61
CA MET A 263 31.04 21.23 -28.71
C MET A 263 29.87 20.51 -29.37
N VAL A 264 29.21 19.63 -28.63
CA VAL A 264 28.09 18.81 -29.10
C VAL A 264 26.94 18.94 -28.09
N MET A 265 25.74 19.23 -28.58
CA MET A 265 24.55 19.43 -27.76
C MET A 265 23.43 18.50 -28.25
N PHE A 266 23.04 17.55 -27.40
CA PHE A 266 21.96 16.61 -27.70
C PHE A 266 20.65 17.11 -27.11
N PHE A 267 19.61 17.10 -27.93
CA PHE A 267 18.26 17.50 -27.52
C PHE A 267 17.38 16.26 -27.37
N ASP A 268 16.85 16.10 -26.16
CA ASP A 268 16.08 14.94 -25.69
C ASP A 268 16.68 13.57 -26.07
N PRO A 269 17.92 13.30 -25.62
CA PRO A 269 18.62 12.06 -25.96
C PRO A 269 17.98 10.83 -25.33
N ALA A 270 18.18 9.69 -25.99
CA ALA A 270 17.60 8.38 -25.66
C ALA A 270 16.05 8.34 -25.71
N ASN A 271 15.41 9.31 -26.38
CA ASN A 271 13.96 9.35 -26.60
C ASN A 271 13.62 9.36 -28.10
N ASP A 272 13.32 8.18 -28.66
CA ASP A 272 12.92 8.02 -30.06
C ASP A 272 11.58 8.70 -30.39
N ALA A 273 10.66 8.76 -29.42
CA ALA A 273 9.33 9.32 -29.65
C ALA A 273 9.32 10.86 -29.67
N SER A 274 10.35 11.48 -29.11
CA SER A 274 10.47 12.94 -29.02
C SER A 274 10.70 13.59 -30.39
N GLU A 275 9.96 14.66 -30.64
CA GLU A 275 10.10 15.53 -31.79
C GLU A 275 9.78 16.98 -31.41
N GLY A 276 10.31 17.93 -32.15
CA GLY A 276 10.06 19.35 -31.92
C GLY A 276 11.25 20.24 -32.24
N THR A 277 11.01 21.54 -32.15
CA THR A 277 12.03 22.57 -32.38
C THR A 277 12.48 23.15 -31.05
N PHE A 278 13.75 22.96 -30.73
CA PHE A 278 14.44 23.48 -29.55
C PHE A 278 15.18 24.75 -29.96
N TYR A 279 15.20 25.72 -29.06
CA TYR A 279 15.96 26.95 -29.25
C TYR A 279 17.03 27.08 -28.17
N PHE A 280 18.15 27.66 -28.55
CA PHE A 280 19.26 27.87 -27.65
C PHE A 280 19.97 29.17 -28.00
N ASP A 281 20.54 29.79 -26.99
CA ASP A 281 21.16 31.11 -27.10
C ASP A 281 22.18 31.32 -25.98
N ASN A 282 22.98 32.39 -26.10
CA ASN A 282 23.88 32.86 -25.06
C ASN A 282 24.80 31.74 -24.53
N ILE A 283 25.61 31.15 -25.41
CA ILE A 283 26.61 30.15 -25.04
C ILE A 283 27.88 30.87 -24.61
N LEU A 284 28.08 30.95 -23.30
CA LEU A 284 29.19 31.65 -22.67
C LEU A 284 30.03 30.69 -21.84
N ALA A 285 31.35 30.81 -21.87
CA ALA A 285 32.23 30.13 -20.93
C ALA A 285 32.90 31.12 -19.98
N TYR A 286 32.86 30.78 -18.69
CA TYR A 286 33.41 31.55 -17.59
C TYR A 286 34.55 30.77 -16.94
N PRO A 287 35.44 31.46 -16.22
CA PRO A 287 36.38 30.80 -15.34
C PRO A 287 35.71 29.84 -14.36
N ALA A 288 36.45 28.81 -13.94
CA ALA A 288 36.02 27.85 -12.92
C ALA A 288 35.37 28.55 -11.70
N GLY A 289 34.16 28.10 -11.34
CA GLY A 289 33.45 28.59 -10.17
C GLY A 289 33.92 27.93 -8.86
N PRO A 290 33.39 28.34 -7.69
CA PRO A 290 33.71 27.73 -6.41
C PRO A 290 33.32 26.24 -6.33
N CYS A 291 32.32 25.80 -7.10
CA CYS A 291 31.87 24.42 -7.15
C CYS A 291 32.62 23.54 -8.17
N ALA A 292 33.65 24.06 -8.82
CA ALA A 292 34.40 23.32 -9.83
C ALA A 292 35.01 22.03 -9.24
N GLY A 293 34.65 20.89 -9.81
CA GLY A 293 35.17 19.57 -9.44
C GLY A 293 34.39 18.89 -8.31
N THR A 294 33.23 19.44 -7.93
CA THR A 294 32.31 18.78 -7.00
C THR A 294 31.82 17.47 -7.62
N VAL A 295 32.00 16.36 -6.93
CA VAL A 295 31.53 15.06 -7.38
C VAL A 295 30.07 14.92 -6.99
N LYS A 296 29.20 14.68 -7.97
CA LYS A 296 27.76 14.47 -7.74
C LYS A 296 27.51 13.34 -6.73
N GLU A 297 26.62 13.60 -5.78
CA GLU A 297 26.07 12.59 -4.86
C GLU A 297 24.67 12.16 -5.32
N ASP A 298 24.46 10.86 -5.55
CA ASP A 298 23.27 10.35 -6.23
C ASP A 298 21.96 10.54 -5.45
N HIS A 299 22.04 10.61 -4.11
CA HIS A 299 20.87 10.70 -3.24
C HIS A 299 20.66 12.10 -2.66
N LEU A 300 21.60 13.03 -2.87
CA LEU A 300 21.47 14.42 -2.47
C LEU A 300 20.91 15.23 -3.65
N LEU A 301 19.68 15.71 -3.51
CA LEU A 301 18.97 16.42 -4.57
C LEU A 301 19.40 17.89 -4.61
N ASP A 302 19.40 18.59 -3.47
CA ASP A 302 19.86 19.98 -3.41
C ASP A 302 20.36 20.34 -2.00
N ASP A 303 21.63 20.72 -1.88
CA ASP A 303 22.25 21.35 -0.69
C ASP A 303 22.33 22.88 -0.80
N PHE A 304 21.92 23.45 -1.93
CA PHE A 304 22.01 24.87 -2.25
C PHE A 304 23.43 25.46 -2.33
N GLU A 305 24.48 24.70 -2.04
CA GLU A 305 25.86 25.01 -2.41
C GLU A 305 26.24 24.45 -3.78
N CYS A 306 26.82 23.26 -3.81
CA CYS A 306 27.48 22.68 -4.96
C CYS A 306 26.82 21.38 -5.42
N GLN A 307 26.07 20.70 -4.56
CA GLN A 307 25.26 19.54 -4.92
C GLN A 307 23.87 20.00 -5.39
N ARG A 308 23.84 20.65 -6.56
CA ARG A 308 22.63 21.21 -7.18
C ARG A 308 22.01 20.24 -8.19
N ASN A 309 21.63 19.05 -7.74
CA ASN A 309 21.21 17.95 -8.62
C ASN A 309 19.72 17.99 -9.01
N ALA A 310 18.92 18.80 -8.31
CA ALA A 310 17.48 18.94 -8.52
C ALA A 310 17.15 19.77 -9.77
N ALA A 311 16.13 19.31 -10.53
CA ALA A 311 15.57 20.06 -11.65
C ALA A 311 14.15 20.53 -11.34
N TYR A 312 14.00 21.80 -10.97
CA TYR A 312 12.73 22.33 -10.50
C TYR A 312 11.77 22.69 -11.64
N SER A 313 10.59 22.08 -11.73
CA SER A 313 9.60 22.38 -12.78
C SER A 313 8.58 23.45 -12.39
N SER A 314 8.25 23.56 -11.10
CA SER A 314 7.32 24.53 -10.50
C SER A 314 7.90 25.08 -9.21
N GLY A 315 7.49 26.30 -8.83
CA GLY A 315 7.99 27.01 -7.65
C GLY A 315 9.41 27.60 -7.82
N TRP A 316 10.06 27.37 -8.96
CA TRP A 316 11.41 27.86 -9.25
C TRP A 316 11.54 29.38 -9.16
N ASP A 317 10.57 30.13 -9.72
CA ASP A 317 10.58 31.60 -9.71
C ASP A 317 10.40 32.19 -8.30
N SER A 318 10.08 31.34 -7.33
CA SER A 318 9.90 31.67 -5.92
C SER A 318 11.04 31.14 -5.05
N LEU A 319 12.02 30.45 -5.62
CA LEU A 319 13.16 29.86 -4.90
C LEU A 319 14.44 30.64 -5.17
N PHE A 320 15.06 31.14 -4.10
CA PHE A 320 16.32 31.86 -4.15
C PHE A 320 17.40 31.12 -3.36
N VAL A 321 18.66 31.42 -3.66
CA VAL A 321 19.81 30.85 -2.94
C VAL A 321 20.45 31.97 -2.14
N VAL A 322 20.44 31.85 -0.81
CA VAL A 322 20.89 32.91 0.10
C VAL A 322 21.85 32.35 1.15
N GLN A 323 22.58 33.23 1.83
CA GLN A 323 23.39 32.81 2.99
C GLN A 323 22.51 32.27 4.10
N ASN A 324 22.93 31.18 4.75
CA ASN A 324 22.17 30.56 5.84
C ASN A 324 21.87 31.60 6.94
N PRO A 325 20.59 31.95 7.18
CA PRO A 325 20.24 33.03 8.10
C PRO A 325 20.45 32.64 9.57
N ALA A 326 20.56 31.34 9.88
CA ALA A 326 20.58 30.81 11.23
C ALA A 326 21.37 29.49 11.31
N SER A 327 22.65 29.52 10.96
CA SER A 327 23.51 28.32 11.08
C SER A 327 23.57 27.80 12.52
N ASP A 328 23.35 26.51 12.70
CA ASP A 328 23.35 25.80 13.98
C ASP A 328 23.87 24.35 13.85
N ASP A 329 23.72 23.54 14.90
CA ASP A 329 24.19 22.14 14.92
C ASP A 329 23.36 21.20 14.01
N ILE A 330 22.13 21.60 13.61
CA ILE A 330 21.26 20.83 12.71
C ILE A 330 21.59 21.19 11.26
N ASN A 331 21.75 22.48 10.98
CA ASN A 331 22.14 22.98 9.68
C ASN A 331 23.34 23.94 9.78
N SER A 332 24.52 23.39 9.50
CA SER A 332 25.79 24.14 9.44
C SER A 332 26.14 24.64 8.03
N SER A 333 25.26 24.46 7.04
CA SER A 333 25.47 24.87 5.65
C SER A 333 25.66 26.37 5.52
N SER A 334 26.38 26.79 4.49
CA SER A 334 26.73 28.19 4.23
C SER A 334 25.68 28.90 3.39
N MET A 335 25.03 28.16 2.49
CA MET A 335 23.95 28.60 1.61
C MET A 335 22.73 27.75 1.87
N VAL A 336 21.55 28.30 1.64
CA VAL A 336 20.27 27.59 1.77
C VAL A 336 19.30 28.08 0.69
N GLY A 337 18.25 27.30 0.43
CA GLY A 337 17.12 27.72 -0.36
C GLY A 337 16.20 28.63 0.46
N GLU A 338 15.84 29.79 -0.09
CA GLU A 338 14.82 30.70 0.44
C GLU A 338 13.61 30.68 -0.50
N TYR A 339 12.52 30.04 -0.06
CA TYR A 339 11.28 29.93 -0.80
C TYR A 339 10.28 30.99 -0.37
N HIS A 340 9.81 31.82 -1.32
CA HIS A 340 8.83 32.89 -1.11
C HIS A 340 7.44 32.40 -1.50
N ASP A 341 6.59 32.16 -0.52
CA ASP A 341 5.22 31.67 -0.75
C ASP A 341 4.35 32.78 -1.39
N PRO A 342 3.87 32.62 -2.63
CA PRO A 342 3.15 33.67 -3.34
C PRO A 342 1.70 33.84 -2.88
N LEU A 343 1.25 35.09 -2.84
CA LEU A 343 -0.12 35.44 -2.49
C LEU A 343 -1.16 34.81 -3.44
N GLY A 344 -2.20 34.19 -2.87
CA GLY A 344 -3.35 33.70 -3.61
C GLY A 344 -3.21 32.28 -4.16
N GLU A 345 -2.07 31.62 -3.93
CA GLU A 345 -1.74 30.30 -4.49
C GLU A 345 -1.57 29.25 -3.38
N PRO A 346 -2.64 28.84 -2.68
CA PRO A 346 -2.57 27.96 -1.49
C PRO A 346 -2.06 26.53 -1.77
N TRP A 347 -1.82 26.21 -3.04
CA TRP A 347 -1.39 24.91 -3.50
C TRP A 347 -0.24 25.02 -4.51
N LEU A 348 0.57 26.08 -4.48
CA LEU A 348 1.77 26.14 -5.30
C LEU A 348 2.88 25.29 -4.67
N PRO A 349 3.35 24.21 -5.34
CA PRO A 349 4.45 23.42 -4.83
C PRO A 349 5.79 23.88 -5.40
N LEU A 350 6.84 23.66 -4.63
CA LEU A 350 8.18 23.48 -5.16
C LEU A 350 8.30 22.05 -5.71
N VAL A 351 8.46 21.90 -7.02
CA VAL A 351 8.43 20.58 -7.68
C VAL A 351 9.78 20.24 -8.26
N ILE A 352 10.36 19.13 -7.84
CA ILE A 352 11.56 18.51 -8.42
C ILE A 352 11.11 17.47 -9.43
N ASN A 353 11.60 17.57 -10.67
CA ASN A 353 11.31 16.64 -11.76
C ASN A 353 12.53 15.76 -12.04
N ASN A 354 12.42 14.46 -11.74
CA ASN A 354 13.48 13.49 -11.98
C ASN A 354 13.55 13.03 -13.44
N TYR A 355 12.52 13.33 -14.25
CA TYR A 355 12.31 12.88 -15.64
C TYR A 355 12.13 11.36 -15.81
N GLU A 356 12.95 10.56 -15.13
CA GLU A 356 12.85 9.11 -15.01
C GLU A 356 12.11 8.70 -13.73
N ASP A 357 11.69 7.43 -13.69
CA ASP A 357 11.07 6.85 -12.48
C ASP A 357 12.09 6.88 -11.32
N LEU A 358 11.63 7.29 -10.14
CA LEU A 358 12.39 7.28 -8.90
C LEU A 358 12.58 5.83 -8.43
N ASP A 359 13.81 5.46 -8.05
CA ASP A 359 14.08 4.18 -7.40
C ASP A 359 13.97 4.33 -5.88
N LEU A 360 12.87 3.85 -5.32
CA LEU A 360 12.56 3.90 -3.88
C LEU A 360 12.72 2.52 -3.23
N SER A 361 13.43 1.58 -3.87
CA SER A 361 13.60 0.24 -3.32
C SER A 361 14.48 0.19 -2.06
N GLU A 362 15.44 1.11 -1.95
CA GLU A 362 16.38 1.20 -0.84
C GLU A 362 16.38 2.57 -0.15
N TYR A 363 16.30 3.65 -0.93
CA TYR A 363 16.30 5.03 -0.43
C TYR A 363 14.89 5.62 -0.55
N ASN A 364 14.08 5.34 0.45
CA ASN A 364 12.63 5.55 0.44
C ASN A 364 12.15 6.57 1.48
N GLN A 365 13.06 7.25 2.16
CA GLN A 365 12.74 8.35 3.06
C GLN A 365 13.30 9.66 2.54
N LEU A 366 12.42 10.63 2.27
CA LEU A 366 12.84 11.98 1.87
C LEU A 366 13.19 12.78 3.13
N SER A 367 14.46 13.09 3.33
CA SER A 367 14.91 14.01 4.37
C SER A 367 15.01 15.43 3.82
N VAL A 368 14.50 16.41 4.57
CA VAL A 368 14.57 17.84 4.24
C VAL A 368 14.75 18.64 5.52
N LYS A 369 15.71 19.56 5.54
CA LYS A 369 15.86 20.53 6.63
C LYS A 369 15.05 21.77 6.32
N ILE A 370 14.18 22.17 7.24
CA ILE A 370 13.34 23.36 7.11
C ILE A 370 13.54 24.30 8.29
N TYR A 371 13.64 25.60 8.01
CA TYR A 371 13.51 26.67 8.99
C TYR A 371 12.34 27.57 8.61
N SER A 372 11.44 27.83 9.55
CA SER A 372 10.31 28.73 9.37
C SER A 372 10.04 29.58 10.61
N SER A 373 9.45 30.75 10.41
CA SER A 373 8.97 31.62 11.50
C SER A 373 7.52 31.31 11.91
N LYS A 374 6.83 30.40 11.20
CA LYS A 374 5.41 30.08 11.38
C LYS A 374 5.17 28.57 11.49
N ILE A 375 4.14 28.22 12.28
CA ILE A 375 3.56 26.87 12.30
C ILE A 375 2.57 26.81 11.14
N VAL A 376 2.85 25.96 10.17
CA VAL A 376 2.04 25.80 8.97
C VAL A 376 1.98 24.34 8.55
N PRO A 377 0.91 23.92 7.86
CA PRO A 377 0.86 22.58 7.31
C PRO A 377 1.84 22.43 6.15
N MET A 378 2.52 21.29 6.08
CA MET A 378 3.35 20.93 4.92
C MET A 378 2.80 19.66 4.30
N LEU A 379 2.79 19.62 2.97
CA LEU A 379 2.46 18.43 2.22
C LEU A 379 3.65 18.04 1.34
N TYR A 380 4.02 16.77 1.42
CA TYR A 380 5.00 16.14 0.54
C TYR A 380 4.27 15.15 -0.34
N LYS A 381 4.52 15.22 -1.64
CA LYS A 381 3.78 14.42 -2.62
C LYS A 381 4.73 13.79 -3.64
N LEU A 382 4.56 12.50 -3.87
CA LEU A 382 5.12 11.80 -5.02
C LEU A 382 4.07 11.70 -6.12
N GLU A 383 4.46 12.08 -7.34
CA GLU A 383 3.56 12.06 -8.48
C GLU A 383 4.29 11.91 -9.83
N GLY A 384 3.49 11.85 -10.91
CA GLY A 384 3.98 11.56 -12.25
C GLY A 384 4.33 10.08 -12.43
N GLY A 385 4.69 9.70 -13.65
CA GLY A 385 5.00 8.30 -13.97
C GLY A 385 3.74 7.43 -14.10
N GLY A 386 3.85 6.16 -13.68
CA GLY A 386 2.82 5.14 -13.85
C GLY A 386 1.96 4.85 -12.62
N SER A 387 2.30 5.42 -11.46
CA SER A 387 1.58 5.20 -10.19
C SER A 387 0.62 6.34 -9.85
N ALA A 388 -0.42 6.04 -9.06
CA ALA A 388 -1.28 7.06 -8.48
C ALA A 388 -0.49 7.92 -7.48
N PRO A 389 -0.78 9.23 -7.33
CA PRO A 389 -0.02 10.09 -6.43
C PRO A 389 -0.08 9.63 -4.96
N LYS A 390 1.02 9.82 -4.23
CA LYS A 390 1.11 9.56 -2.79
C LYS A 390 1.36 10.87 -2.04
N GLU A 391 0.54 11.14 -1.03
CA GLU A 391 0.58 12.36 -0.21
C GLU A 391 0.91 12.02 1.25
N VAL A 392 1.82 12.79 1.85
CA VAL A 392 2.18 12.69 3.27
C VAL A 392 2.21 14.10 3.87
N TRP A 393 1.37 14.32 4.89
CA TRP A 393 1.32 15.57 5.64
C TRP A 393 2.30 15.54 6.81
N MET A 394 3.07 16.61 6.99
CA MET A 394 4.03 16.73 8.09
C MET A 394 4.22 18.21 8.49
N ASP A 395 3.31 18.70 9.32
CA ASP A 395 3.25 20.11 9.73
C ASP A 395 4.56 20.61 10.36
N ILE A 396 4.89 21.88 10.09
CA ILE A 396 5.92 22.59 10.84
C ILE A 396 5.39 22.84 12.25
N SER A 397 5.95 22.16 13.24
CA SER A 397 5.54 22.26 14.65
C SER A 397 6.44 23.15 15.50
N GLU A 398 7.64 23.47 15.01
CA GLU A 398 8.61 24.30 15.70
C GLU A 398 9.11 25.45 14.80
N VAL A 399 9.34 26.62 15.39
CA VAL A 399 9.65 27.85 14.65
C VAL A 399 10.96 28.48 15.12
N ASN A 400 11.58 29.27 14.24
CA ASN A 400 12.84 30.01 14.45
C ASN A 400 14.05 29.13 14.82
N LYS A 401 14.06 27.90 14.29
CA LYS A 401 15.21 26.98 14.33
C LYS A 401 15.11 26.02 13.15
N TRP A 402 16.23 25.38 12.80
CA TRP A 402 16.21 24.29 11.83
C TRP A 402 15.60 23.04 12.45
N VAL A 403 14.84 22.31 11.63
CA VAL A 403 14.29 21.00 11.95
C VAL A 403 14.48 20.11 10.73
N GLU A 404 14.99 18.90 10.95
CA GLU A 404 15.04 17.86 9.93
C GLU A 404 13.71 17.10 9.92
N TYR A 405 13.06 17.06 8.77
CA TYR A 405 11.84 16.31 8.53
C TYR A 405 12.17 15.11 7.66
N VAL A 406 11.80 13.91 8.11
CA VAL A 406 12.04 12.65 7.40
C VAL A 406 10.70 12.04 7.02
N ILE A 407 10.39 12.08 5.73
CA ILE A 407 9.10 11.67 5.17
C ILE A 407 9.22 10.25 4.64
N ASP A 408 8.40 9.35 5.17
CA ASP A 408 8.45 7.93 4.80
C ASP A 408 7.57 7.61 3.59
N PHE A 409 8.22 7.16 2.50
CA PHE A 409 7.59 6.65 1.29
C PHE A 409 7.93 5.16 1.08
N SER A 410 8.25 4.41 2.13
CA SER A 410 8.60 2.97 2.03
C SER A 410 7.50 2.12 1.39
N ASP A 411 6.23 2.50 1.55
CA ASP A 411 5.09 1.85 0.90
C ASP A 411 5.04 2.08 -0.63
N GLN A 412 5.92 2.94 -1.15
CA GLN A 412 6.05 3.27 -2.57
C GLN A 412 7.28 2.60 -3.22
N ALA A 413 7.91 1.62 -2.59
CA ALA A 413 9.14 0.97 -3.08
C ALA A 413 9.05 0.41 -4.51
N GLU A 414 7.86 -0.05 -4.92
CA GLU A 414 7.60 -0.57 -6.28
C GLU A 414 6.84 0.42 -7.18
N ALA A 415 6.49 1.60 -6.65
CA ALA A 415 5.72 2.60 -7.36
C ALA A 415 6.60 3.37 -8.36
N LYS A 416 5.98 3.84 -9.46
CA LYS A 416 6.65 4.53 -10.55
C LYS A 416 6.30 6.00 -10.54
N HIS A 417 6.96 6.76 -9.67
CA HIS A 417 6.84 8.21 -9.54
C HIS A 417 7.98 8.93 -10.24
N LYS A 418 7.76 10.15 -10.74
CA LYS A 418 8.80 10.94 -11.43
C LYS A 418 9.07 12.30 -10.81
N LYS A 419 8.19 12.76 -9.92
CA LYS A 419 8.20 14.11 -9.37
C LYS A 419 8.04 14.07 -7.85
N ILE A 420 8.74 14.99 -7.19
CA ILE A 420 8.62 15.28 -5.76
C ILE A 420 8.05 16.69 -5.65
N SER A 421 6.93 16.84 -4.97
CA SER A 421 6.25 18.12 -4.79
C SER A 421 6.21 18.45 -3.30
N ILE A 422 6.80 19.59 -2.94
CA ILE A 422 6.84 20.11 -1.56
C ILE A 422 5.95 21.35 -1.51
N PHE A 423 4.86 21.27 -0.76
CA PHE A 423 3.93 22.37 -0.55
C PHE A 423 4.23 23.00 0.80
N PHE A 424 4.80 24.20 0.76
CA PHE A 424 4.90 25.04 1.93
C PHE A 424 3.52 25.64 2.23
N ASN A 425 3.04 25.52 3.47
CA ASN A 425 1.74 26.08 3.88
C ASN A 425 0.54 25.48 3.10
N GLY A 426 0.57 24.17 2.83
CA GLY A 426 -0.38 23.49 1.96
C GLY A 426 -1.85 23.68 2.36
N GLY A 427 -2.66 24.17 1.42
CA GLY A 427 -4.09 24.40 1.60
C GLY A 427 -4.45 25.69 2.34
N GLN A 428 -3.46 26.50 2.72
CA GLN A 428 -3.66 27.79 3.37
C GLN A 428 -3.25 28.94 2.45
N GLN A 429 -3.87 30.10 2.62
CA GLN A 429 -3.50 31.29 1.85
C GLN A 429 -2.19 31.86 2.40
N GLY A 430 -1.17 31.98 1.54
CA GLY A 430 0.09 32.66 1.87
C GLY A 430 -0.14 34.13 2.23
N GLU A 431 0.64 34.66 3.17
CA GLU A 431 0.70 36.08 3.49
C GLU A 431 1.91 36.76 2.82
N ALA A 432 1.83 38.07 2.63
CA ALA A 432 2.91 38.80 1.97
C ALA A 432 4.18 38.76 2.82
N GLY A 433 5.25 38.17 2.28
CA GLY A 433 6.53 38.00 2.98
C GLY A 433 6.65 36.67 3.72
N ASP A 434 5.78 35.70 3.44
CA ASP A 434 5.96 34.34 3.94
C ASP A 434 7.15 33.67 3.26
N ILE A 435 8.15 33.37 4.08
CA ILE A 435 9.43 32.83 3.68
C ILE A 435 9.69 31.55 4.46
N TYR A 436 10.07 30.51 3.71
CA TYR A 436 10.51 29.23 4.24
C TYR A 436 11.92 28.98 3.75
N TYR A 437 12.81 28.62 4.67
CA TYR A 437 14.16 28.20 4.32
C TYR A 437 14.20 26.69 4.24
N VAL A 438 14.80 26.17 3.17
CA VAL A 438 14.91 24.74 2.88
C VAL A 438 16.36 24.40 2.56
N ASP A 439 16.81 23.25 3.03
CA ASP A 439 18.17 22.78 2.80
C ASP A 439 18.28 21.25 2.89
N ASP A 440 19.40 20.71 2.42
CA ASP A 440 19.74 19.28 2.44
C ASP A 440 18.59 18.37 2.00
N ILE A 441 18.02 18.65 0.81
CA ILE A 441 16.94 17.83 0.25
C ILE A 441 17.58 16.53 -0.25
N GLN A 442 17.29 15.40 0.40
CA GLN A 442 17.94 14.14 0.06
C GLN A 442 17.09 12.91 0.30
N TRP A 443 17.40 11.83 -0.42
CA TRP A 443 16.87 10.51 -0.16
C TRP A 443 17.76 9.77 0.85
N THR A 444 17.12 9.19 1.85
CA THR A 444 17.74 8.40 2.91
C THR A 444 17.09 7.03 2.99
N LYS A 445 17.80 6.07 3.58
CA LYS A 445 17.26 4.73 3.83
C LYS A 445 16.42 4.76 5.10
N LYS A 446 15.28 4.07 5.11
CA LYS A 446 14.58 3.77 6.36
C LYS A 446 15.53 3.05 7.31
N ALA A 447 15.79 3.67 8.45
CA ALA A 447 16.64 3.08 9.47
C ALA A 447 16.06 1.74 9.91
N ALA A 448 16.90 0.71 9.98
CA ALA A 448 16.48 -0.58 10.49
C ALA A 448 16.03 -0.41 11.96
N PRO A 449 14.88 -1.00 12.36
CA PRO A 449 14.44 -0.93 13.73
C PRO A 449 15.48 -1.52 14.67
N THR A 450 15.69 -0.88 15.82
CA THR A 450 16.68 -1.34 16.80
C THR A 450 16.20 -2.63 17.46
N ALA A 451 17.08 -3.65 17.50
CA ALA A 451 16.76 -4.92 18.14
C ALA A 451 16.60 -4.76 19.66
N ILE A 452 15.47 -5.27 20.18
CA ILE A 452 15.24 -5.50 21.61
C ILE A 452 16.31 -6.47 22.14
N GLU A 453 16.66 -7.49 21.34
CA GLU A 453 17.74 -8.43 21.60
C GLU A 453 18.37 -8.91 20.28
N ASP A 454 19.69 -8.83 20.17
CA ASP A 454 20.50 -9.29 19.02
C ASP A 454 21.79 -10.00 19.46
N PHE A 455 22.07 -10.10 20.77
CA PHE A 455 23.22 -10.81 21.35
C PHE A 455 24.64 -10.37 20.95
N GLU A 456 24.81 -9.44 20.00
CA GLU A 456 26.12 -9.08 19.43
C GLU A 456 27.01 -8.28 20.39
N ASP A 457 26.41 -7.47 21.27
CA ASP A 457 27.10 -6.73 22.33
C ASP A 457 26.89 -7.36 23.72
N GLY A 458 26.61 -8.66 23.74
CA GLY A 458 26.09 -9.37 24.90
C GLY A 458 24.55 -9.28 24.98
N GLY A 459 23.97 -9.98 25.94
CA GLY A 459 22.52 -10.09 26.07
C GLY A 459 21.93 -8.80 26.63
N LYS A 460 21.01 -8.19 25.88
CA LYS A 460 20.28 -6.99 26.29
C LYS A 460 19.19 -7.29 27.30
N LEU A 461 18.61 -8.49 27.24
CA LEU A 461 17.55 -8.95 28.16
C LEU A 461 18.05 -10.01 29.15
N GLY A 462 17.34 -10.11 30.28
CA GLY A 462 17.54 -11.17 31.26
C GLY A 462 16.72 -12.41 30.90
N TRP A 463 17.39 -13.45 30.39
CA TRP A 463 16.76 -14.71 29.96
C TRP A 463 16.80 -15.80 31.04
N MET A 464 15.64 -16.41 31.32
CA MET A 464 15.57 -17.58 32.22
C MET A 464 14.37 -18.49 31.91
N PRO A 465 14.45 -19.78 32.25
CA PRO A 465 13.28 -20.67 32.25
C PRO A 465 12.19 -20.12 33.18
N ALA A 466 10.92 -20.32 32.84
CA ALA A 466 9.81 -19.83 33.66
C ALA A 466 9.95 -20.28 35.14
N GLY A 467 9.90 -19.31 36.05
CA GLY A 467 10.08 -19.54 37.49
C GLY A 467 11.46 -20.08 37.91
N GLY A 468 12.45 -20.11 37.00
CA GLY A 468 13.76 -20.72 37.23
C GLY A 468 13.75 -22.25 37.25
N ASP A 469 12.66 -22.90 36.84
CA ASP A 469 12.54 -24.37 36.81
C ASP A 469 13.16 -24.93 35.52
N THR A 470 14.39 -25.41 35.65
CA THR A 470 15.13 -25.95 34.51
C THR A 470 14.67 -27.33 34.05
N GLU A 471 13.99 -28.09 34.92
CA GLU A 471 13.57 -29.46 34.62
C GLU A 471 12.34 -29.44 33.70
N ASN A 472 11.35 -28.60 34.03
CA ASN A 472 10.14 -28.49 33.24
C ASN A 472 10.26 -27.49 32.09
N HIS A 473 10.90 -26.34 32.33
CA HIS A 473 10.95 -25.25 31.36
C HIS A 473 12.29 -25.10 30.62
N GLY A 474 13.22 -26.04 30.80
CA GLY A 474 14.46 -26.10 30.01
C GLY A 474 15.54 -25.17 30.50
N THR A 475 16.52 -24.84 29.66
CA THR A 475 17.67 -24.01 30.05
C THR A 475 18.00 -23.05 28.92
N PHE A 476 18.14 -21.76 29.26
CA PHE A 476 18.84 -20.83 28.38
C PHE A 476 20.34 -21.10 28.52
N ASP A 477 20.95 -21.61 27.46
CA ASP A 477 22.35 -22.03 27.44
C ASP A 477 23.32 -20.85 27.29
N GLY A 478 22.79 -19.64 27.13
CA GLY A 478 23.55 -18.42 26.96
C GLY A 478 23.71 -18.02 25.49
N ILE A 479 24.63 -17.08 25.30
CA ILE A 479 25.03 -16.55 24.00
C ILE A 479 26.11 -17.46 23.44
N VAL A 480 25.92 -17.93 22.21
CA VAL A 480 26.83 -18.87 21.53
C VAL A 480 27.10 -18.42 20.10
N ASP A 481 28.17 -18.94 19.50
CA ASP A 481 28.44 -18.72 18.07
C ASP A 481 27.23 -19.16 17.23
N ASN A 482 26.84 -18.34 16.26
CA ASN A 482 25.76 -18.65 15.32
C ASN A 482 26.06 -20.00 14.61
N PRO A 483 25.17 -21.02 14.72
CA PRO A 483 25.39 -22.34 14.14
C PRO A 483 25.40 -22.34 12.60
N ASP A 484 24.84 -21.31 11.97
CA ASP A 484 24.80 -21.13 10.52
C ASP A 484 24.77 -19.63 10.16
N LYS A 485 25.94 -19.07 9.79
CA LYS A 485 26.12 -17.66 9.40
C LYS A 485 25.77 -17.39 7.94
N THR A 486 24.80 -18.12 7.38
CA THR A 486 24.37 -17.98 5.99
C THR A 486 22.88 -17.71 5.91
N GLY A 487 22.43 -17.22 4.75
CA GLY A 487 21.03 -16.87 4.54
C GLY A 487 20.65 -15.56 5.24
N ILE A 488 19.49 -15.55 5.91
CA ILE A 488 18.90 -14.33 6.49
C ILE A 488 19.56 -13.89 7.80
N ASN A 489 20.27 -14.78 8.50
CA ASN A 489 20.97 -14.45 9.73
C ASN A 489 22.49 -14.63 9.57
N THR A 490 23.22 -13.52 9.49
CA THR A 490 24.68 -13.51 9.38
C THR A 490 25.38 -13.04 10.66
N SER A 491 24.65 -12.94 11.78
CA SER A 491 25.19 -12.53 13.09
C SER A 491 26.30 -13.45 13.57
N ASP A 492 27.20 -12.90 14.39
CA ASP A 492 28.26 -13.70 14.99
C ASP A 492 27.75 -14.57 16.14
N ASN A 493 26.83 -14.05 16.95
CA ASN A 493 26.32 -14.68 18.15
C ASN A 493 24.79 -14.77 18.16
N VAL A 494 24.27 -15.77 18.85
CA VAL A 494 22.82 -16.02 18.98
C VAL A 494 22.47 -16.54 20.36
N GLY A 495 21.19 -16.43 20.73
CA GLY A 495 20.64 -17.06 21.92
C GLY A 495 20.41 -18.55 21.70
N LYS A 496 20.81 -19.39 22.65
CA LYS A 496 20.56 -20.83 22.61
C LYS A 496 19.66 -21.27 23.76
N TYR A 497 18.64 -22.06 23.45
CA TYR A 497 17.72 -22.63 24.42
C TYR A 497 17.56 -24.14 24.23
N THR A 498 17.71 -24.88 25.32
CA THR A 498 17.45 -26.32 25.40
C THR A 498 16.13 -26.56 26.14
N LYS A 499 15.14 -27.16 25.47
CA LYS A 499 13.78 -27.35 25.97
C LYS A 499 13.68 -28.38 27.11
N GLY A 500 12.78 -28.14 28.06
CA GLY A 500 12.52 -29.01 29.22
C GLY A 500 11.43 -30.06 29.01
N ASN A 501 10.98 -30.70 30.09
CA ASN A 501 10.00 -31.80 30.06
C ASN A 501 8.54 -31.36 29.82
N ALA A 502 8.19 -30.09 30.08
CA ALA A 502 6.81 -29.65 29.97
C ALA A 502 6.36 -29.51 28.52
N LEU A 503 5.11 -29.90 28.23
CA LEU A 503 4.48 -29.70 26.92
C LEU A 503 4.46 -28.23 26.50
N TYR A 504 4.37 -27.31 27.47
CA TYR A 504 4.41 -25.87 27.28
C TYR A 504 5.64 -25.26 27.98
N SER A 505 6.82 -25.85 27.76
CA SER A 505 8.12 -25.33 28.22
C SER A 505 8.28 -23.87 27.79
N THR A 506 8.63 -22.97 28.71
CA THR A 506 8.56 -21.52 28.52
C THR A 506 9.89 -20.87 28.88
N LEU A 507 10.45 -20.10 27.94
CA LEU A 507 11.60 -19.26 28.15
C LEU A 507 11.14 -17.80 28.34
N THR A 508 11.56 -17.15 29.42
CA THR A 508 11.15 -15.78 29.77
C THR A 508 12.31 -14.80 29.60
N ALA A 509 12.03 -13.66 28.97
CA ALA A 509 12.89 -12.48 28.93
C ALA A 509 12.22 -11.31 29.66
N PHE A 510 12.94 -10.67 30.57
CA PHE A 510 12.45 -9.46 31.24
C PHE A 510 12.81 -8.21 30.44
N LEU A 511 11.81 -7.40 30.16
CA LEU A 511 11.97 -6.15 29.43
C LEU A 511 12.61 -5.09 30.34
N THR A 512 13.65 -4.42 29.83
CA THR A 512 14.32 -3.32 30.55
C THR A 512 13.55 -2.00 30.39
N SER A 513 12.81 -1.87 29.29
CA SER A 513 11.80 -0.85 28.99
C SER A 513 10.56 -1.56 28.45
N GLY A 514 9.36 -1.08 28.80
CA GLY A 514 8.12 -1.64 28.25
C GLY A 514 8.07 -1.59 26.72
N ILE A 515 7.14 -2.32 26.12
CA ILE A 515 6.88 -2.33 24.67
C ILE A 515 5.72 -1.37 24.36
N ASP A 516 5.92 -0.46 23.41
CA ASP A 516 4.87 0.42 22.89
C ASP A 516 4.36 -0.11 21.55
N LEU A 517 3.20 -0.74 21.58
CA LEU A 517 2.57 -1.35 20.40
C LEU A 517 1.78 -0.34 19.54
N SER A 518 1.69 0.93 19.93
CA SER A 518 0.82 1.90 19.24
C SER A 518 1.25 2.27 17.82
N THR A 519 2.56 2.21 17.54
CA THR A 519 3.14 2.53 16.22
C THR A 519 3.91 1.35 15.61
N ALA A 520 4.38 0.41 16.42
CA ALA A 520 5.11 -0.77 15.99
C ALA A 520 4.56 -2.04 16.67
N PRO A 521 3.34 -2.50 16.32
CA PRO A 521 2.67 -3.57 17.03
C PRO A 521 3.24 -4.96 16.78
N GLN A 522 4.15 -5.11 15.82
CA GLN A 522 4.73 -6.40 15.47
C GLN A 522 6.10 -6.59 16.13
N ILE A 523 6.39 -7.83 16.54
CA ILE A 523 7.69 -8.24 17.05
C ILE A 523 8.18 -9.40 16.19
N ASN A 524 9.32 -9.21 15.56
CA ASN A 524 9.95 -10.21 14.70
C ASN A 524 11.04 -10.95 15.48
N MET A 525 11.27 -12.21 15.15
CA MET A 525 12.35 -13.01 15.72
C MET A 525 12.87 -14.01 14.68
N MET A 526 14.18 -14.05 14.49
CA MET A 526 14.81 -15.11 13.71
C MET A 526 14.95 -16.36 14.57
N VAL A 527 14.61 -17.52 14.01
CA VAL A 527 14.69 -18.83 14.70
C VAL A 527 15.37 -19.87 13.82
N TYR A 528 16.27 -20.65 14.40
CA TYR A 528 16.79 -21.90 13.86
C TYR A 528 16.25 -23.05 14.71
N ALA A 529 15.33 -23.82 14.15
CA ALA A 529 14.62 -24.89 14.84
C ALA A 529 15.12 -26.30 14.45
N PRO A 530 15.07 -27.28 15.37
CA PRO A 530 15.42 -28.66 15.08
C PRO A 530 14.33 -29.36 14.26
N ASP A 531 14.68 -30.48 13.62
CA ASP A 531 13.74 -31.28 12.83
C ASP A 531 12.50 -31.69 13.63
N GLY A 532 11.32 -31.47 13.04
CA GLY A 532 10.03 -31.82 13.65
C GLY A 532 9.39 -30.70 14.49
N ALA A 533 10.03 -29.54 14.63
CA ALA A 533 9.41 -28.37 15.24
C ALA A 533 8.37 -27.75 14.30
N SER A 534 7.18 -27.41 14.81
CA SER A 534 6.07 -26.91 13.99
C SER A 534 5.70 -25.46 14.22
N SER A 535 5.94 -24.89 15.41
CA SER A 535 5.52 -23.53 15.73
C SER A 535 6.26 -22.94 16.92
N VAL A 536 6.14 -21.62 17.09
CA VAL A 536 6.54 -20.88 18.29
C VAL A 536 5.37 -20.00 18.72
N ILE A 537 5.08 -19.96 20.03
CA ILE A 537 4.20 -18.93 20.60
C ILE A 537 5.05 -17.88 21.30
N MET A 538 4.83 -16.62 20.96
CA MET A 538 5.32 -15.47 21.72
C MET A 538 4.18 -14.95 22.59
N LYS A 539 4.44 -14.73 23.89
CA LYS A 539 3.51 -14.07 24.80
C LYS A 539 4.11 -12.81 25.40
N LEU A 540 3.38 -11.70 25.35
CA LEU A 540 3.69 -10.48 26.07
C LEU A 540 2.87 -10.45 27.36
N ASN A 541 3.52 -10.26 28.51
CA ASN A 541 2.84 -10.27 29.81
C ASN A 541 2.62 -8.85 30.34
N SER A 542 1.36 -8.48 30.55
CA SER A 542 0.96 -7.28 31.28
C SER A 542 0.54 -7.64 32.71
N PRO A 543 1.06 -6.95 33.74
CA PRO A 543 0.65 -7.16 35.13
C PRO A 543 -0.79 -6.72 35.39
N LEU A 544 -1.36 -5.81 34.58
CA LEU A 544 -2.74 -5.32 34.73
C LEU A 544 -3.75 -6.09 33.88
N GLN A 545 -3.36 -6.56 32.69
CA GLN A 545 -4.26 -7.13 31.69
C GLN A 545 -3.96 -8.58 31.30
N GLY A 546 -2.98 -9.22 31.95
CA GLY A 546 -2.58 -10.59 31.71
C GLY A 546 -1.74 -10.78 30.44
N SER A 547 -1.51 -12.03 30.06
CA SER A 547 -0.70 -12.39 28.90
C SER A 547 -1.48 -12.26 27.59
N LYS A 548 -0.86 -11.68 26.56
CA LYS A 548 -1.33 -11.66 25.17
C LYS A 548 -0.41 -12.53 24.34
N GLU A 549 -0.96 -13.36 23.45
CA GLU A 549 -0.17 -14.36 22.74
C GLU A 549 -0.45 -14.39 21.25
N VAL A 550 0.60 -14.64 20.47
CA VAL A 550 0.55 -14.83 19.02
C VAL A 550 1.36 -16.08 18.69
N SER A 551 0.81 -16.94 17.82
CA SER A 551 1.46 -18.17 17.37
C SER A 551 1.95 -18.00 15.93
N ARG A 552 3.14 -18.53 15.65
CA ARG A 552 3.70 -18.61 14.29
C ARG A 552 4.22 -19.98 13.96
N ASP A 553 3.97 -20.41 12.74
CA ASP A 553 4.41 -21.69 12.23
C ASP A 553 5.90 -21.65 11.86
N ILE A 554 6.57 -22.75 12.15
CA ILE A 554 7.92 -23.04 11.66
C ILE A 554 7.73 -23.74 10.31
N THR A 555 7.87 -22.98 9.24
CA THR A 555 7.67 -23.49 7.87
C THR A 555 8.81 -24.40 7.42
N GLU A 556 10.01 -24.23 7.98
CA GLU A 556 11.22 -24.97 7.61
C GLU A 556 12.14 -25.18 8.84
N THR A 557 12.77 -26.35 8.95
CA THR A 557 13.72 -26.69 10.03
C THR A 557 15.16 -26.81 9.50
N GLY A 558 16.15 -26.73 10.38
CA GLY A 558 17.57 -26.88 9.99
C GLY A 558 18.17 -25.68 9.23
N LYS A 559 17.50 -24.52 9.26
CA LYS A 559 17.98 -23.22 8.77
C LYS A 559 17.26 -22.08 9.49
N TRP A 560 17.76 -20.86 9.32
CA TRP A 560 17.13 -19.66 9.86
C TRP A 560 15.86 -19.29 9.10
N ILE A 561 14.79 -19.01 9.85
CA ILE A 561 13.55 -18.40 9.36
C ILE A 561 13.23 -17.15 10.18
N ASN A 562 12.49 -16.21 9.61
CA ASN A 562 11.96 -15.05 10.33
C ASN A 562 10.51 -15.32 10.74
N LEU A 563 10.16 -15.10 12.01
CA LEU A 563 8.81 -15.22 12.54
C LEU A 563 8.28 -13.83 12.91
N GLU A 564 7.06 -13.51 12.47
CA GLU A 564 6.49 -12.15 12.52
C GLU A 564 5.27 -12.07 13.45
N PHE A 565 5.44 -11.78 14.75
CA PHE A 565 4.35 -11.82 15.74
C PHE A 565 3.62 -10.48 15.82
N ASN A 566 2.40 -10.37 15.26
CA ASN A 566 1.62 -9.12 15.27
C ASN A 566 0.68 -9.02 16.48
N PHE A 567 0.88 -8.00 17.33
CA PHE A 567 0.09 -7.71 18.52
C PHE A 567 -0.81 -6.45 18.37
N GLU A 568 -1.17 -6.05 17.15
CA GLU A 568 -2.00 -4.86 16.85
C GLU A 568 -3.30 -4.83 17.66
N GLU A 569 -3.95 -5.98 17.86
CA GLU A 569 -5.17 -6.10 18.69
C GLU A 569 -4.98 -5.63 20.15
N PHE A 570 -3.73 -5.55 20.61
CA PHE A 570 -3.37 -5.21 21.98
C PHE A 570 -2.66 -3.85 22.10
N LYS A 571 -2.73 -3.01 21.07
CA LYS A 571 -1.99 -1.73 21.01
C LYS A 571 -2.29 -0.73 22.13
N ASP A 572 -3.45 -0.86 22.77
CA ASP A 572 -3.85 0.00 23.89
C ASP A 572 -3.22 -0.42 25.24
N ILE A 573 -2.51 -1.54 25.28
CA ILE A 573 -1.82 -2.04 26.49
C ILE A 573 -0.40 -1.48 26.51
N THR A 574 -0.05 -0.77 27.59
CA THR A 574 1.19 0.01 27.69
C THR A 574 2.14 -0.47 28.78
N ASP A 575 1.80 -1.56 29.47
CA ASP A 575 2.49 -2.02 30.69
C ASP A 575 3.13 -3.41 30.56
N PHE A 576 3.47 -3.85 29.34
CA PHE A 576 4.15 -5.14 29.15
C PHE A 576 5.52 -5.18 29.85
N GLU A 577 5.78 -6.22 30.64
CA GLU A 577 7.00 -6.37 31.45
C GLU A 577 7.92 -7.53 31.03
N SER A 578 7.39 -8.50 30.28
CA SER A 578 8.18 -9.65 29.83
C SER A 578 7.67 -10.29 28.54
N ILE A 579 8.60 -10.93 27.82
CA ILE A 579 8.35 -11.78 26.66
C ILE A 579 8.52 -13.23 27.09
N ASN A 580 7.54 -14.08 26.80
CA ASN A 580 7.63 -15.53 26.96
C ASN A 580 7.66 -16.20 25.59
N LEU A 581 8.67 -17.03 25.34
CA LEU A 581 8.81 -17.85 24.14
C LEU A 581 8.50 -19.31 24.47
N LEU A 582 7.56 -19.89 23.75
CA LEU A 582 7.22 -21.30 23.84
C LEU A 582 7.53 -21.95 22.49
N PHE A 583 8.64 -22.69 22.43
CA PHE A 583 9.06 -23.40 21.24
C PHE A 583 8.33 -24.74 21.13
N ASN A 584 7.69 -24.98 19.99
CA ASN A 584 6.94 -26.19 19.64
C ASN A 584 5.95 -26.63 20.75
N PRO A 585 5.00 -25.75 21.11
CA PRO A 585 4.08 -25.96 22.24
C PRO A 585 3.20 -27.20 22.03
N GLY A 586 2.86 -27.89 23.12
CA GLY A 586 2.07 -29.13 23.11
C GLY A 586 2.88 -30.40 22.83
N VAL A 587 4.19 -30.28 22.54
CA VAL A 587 5.08 -31.42 22.24
C VAL A 587 6.11 -31.60 23.35
N SER A 588 6.19 -32.82 23.91
CA SER A 588 7.20 -33.22 24.89
C SER A 588 8.46 -33.71 24.19
N GLU A 589 9.50 -32.88 24.18
CA GLU A 589 10.79 -33.14 23.52
C GLU A 589 11.96 -32.58 24.35
N PRO A 590 12.17 -33.11 25.56
CA PRO A 590 13.23 -32.63 26.43
C PRO A 590 14.60 -32.79 25.77
N GLY A 591 15.40 -31.73 25.82
CA GLY A 591 16.72 -31.68 25.19
C GLY A 591 16.72 -31.16 23.75
N ALA A 592 15.56 -30.88 23.14
CA ALA A 592 15.51 -30.21 21.83
C ALA A 592 16.14 -28.80 21.93
N VAL A 593 16.97 -28.45 20.95
CA VAL A 593 17.75 -27.20 20.94
C VAL A 593 17.19 -26.25 19.89
N TYR A 594 16.91 -25.03 20.32
CA TYR A 594 16.49 -23.91 19.48
C TYR A 594 17.54 -22.80 19.57
N TYR A 595 17.84 -22.16 18.44
CA TYR A 595 18.58 -20.90 18.42
C TYR A 595 17.64 -19.79 17.96
N PHE A 596 17.81 -18.61 18.54
CA PHE A 596 16.99 -17.46 18.21
C PHE A 596 17.83 -16.18 18.31
N ASP A 597 17.44 -15.20 17.52
CA ASP A 597 18.21 -13.97 17.36
C ASP A 597 17.34 -12.85 16.79
N ASN A 598 17.86 -11.61 16.79
CA ASN A 598 17.25 -10.43 16.18
C ASN A 598 15.76 -10.28 16.55
N ILE A 599 15.49 -10.16 17.85
CA ILE A 599 14.15 -9.80 18.34
C ILE A 599 13.96 -8.31 18.12
N VAL A 600 13.12 -7.94 17.16
CA VAL A 600 13.00 -6.56 16.68
C VAL A 600 11.53 -6.15 16.67
N GLN A 601 11.22 -4.96 17.19
CA GLN A 601 9.88 -4.37 17.08
C GLN A 601 9.75 -3.63 15.74
N SER A 602 8.67 -3.85 15.01
CA SER A 602 8.41 -3.20 13.71
C SER A 602 6.96 -2.80 13.53
N GLU A 603 6.70 -1.99 12.50
CA GLU A 603 5.37 -1.85 11.92
C GLU A 603 4.84 -3.23 11.48
N SER A 604 3.51 -3.36 11.43
CA SER A 604 2.86 -4.60 10.99
C SER A 604 3.14 -4.86 9.51
N THR A 605 3.75 -5.99 9.20
CA THR A 605 3.84 -6.55 7.83
C THR A 605 2.87 -7.70 7.62
N VAL A 606 2.27 -8.20 8.71
CA VAL A 606 1.27 -9.27 8.70
C VAL A 606 -0.05 -8.77 8.11
N ASP A 607 -0.66 -9.58 7.24
CA ASP A 607 -1.99 -9.33 6.71
C ASP A 607 -3.00 -9.28 7.87
N PRO A 608 -3.73 -8.16 8.08
CA PRO A 608 -4.72 -8.05 9.15
C PRO A 608 -5.85 -9.09 9.05
N CYS A 609 -6.01 -9.76 7.91
CA CYS A 609 -6.98 -10.81 7.68
C CYS A 609 -6.39 -12.23 7.76
N GLU A 610 -5.11 -12.37 8.12
CA GLU A 610 -4.50 -13.68 8.37
C GLU A 610 -5.26 -14.45 9.47
N GLY A 611 -5.72 -15.67 9.15
CA GLY A 611 -6.40 -16.54 10.11
C GLY A 611 -7.90 -16.31 10.29
N VAL A 612 -8.50 -15.33 9.58
CA VAL A 612 -9.95 -15.14 9.59
C VAL A 612 -10.66 -16.28 8.85
N GLU A 613 -11.56 -16.99 9.52
CA GLU A 613 -12.34 -18.08 8.92
C GLU A 613 -13.36 -17.53 7.91
N VAL A 614 -13.35 -18.10 6.69
CA VAL A 614 -14.30 -17.72 5.63
C VAL A 614 -15.72 -18.14 6.00
N LYS A 615 -16.62 -17.16 6.12
CA LYS A 615 -18.06 -17.36 6.30
C LYS A 615 -18.71 -17.48 4.93
N ILE A 616 -19.12 -18.70 4.56
CA ILE A 616 -19.65 -19.01 3.22
C ILE A 616 -20.88 -18.18 2.80
N ASN A 617 -21.60 -17.60 3.76
CA ASN A 617 -22.79 -16.80 3.52
C ASN A 617 -22.51 -15.29 3.50
N TYR A 618 -21.32 -14.85 3.92
CA TYR A 618 -20.88 -13.46 3.76
C TYR A 618 -20.19 -13.30 2.42
N PHE A 619 -20.57 -12.29 1.66
CA PHE A 619 -19.93 -11.96 0.40
C PHE A 619 -18.86 -10.91 0.60
N GLU A 620 -19.23 -9.86 1.33
CA GLU A 620 -18.39 -8.69 1.51
C GLU A 620 -18.74 -8.00 2.83
N ASP A 621 -17.78 -7.85 3.74
CA ASP A 621 -17.87 -7.00 4.94
C ASP A 621 -16.85 -5.85 4.92
N PHE A 622 -16.03 -5.72 3.86
CA PHE A 622 -14.99 -4.71 3.70
C PHE A 622 -13.86 -4.73 4.73
N GLU A 623 -13.95 -5.56 5.77
CA GLU A 623 -12.84 -6.00 6.59
C GLU A 623 -12.12 -7.20 5.97
N CYS A 624 -12.54 -8.42 6.36
CA CYS A 624 -11.81 -9.65 6.09
C CYS A 624 -12.64 -10.75 5.42
N GLN A 625 -13.96 -10.58 5.32
CA GLN A 625 -14.81 -11.43 4.49
C GLN A 625 -14.91 -10.81 3.09
N ARG A 626 -14.06 -11.27 2.16
CA ARG A 626 -14.06 -10.88 0.74
C ARG A 626 -14.23 -12.10 -0.14
N ASN A 627 -15.41 -12.68 -0.08
CA ASN A 627 -15.69 -14.01 -0.64
C ASN A 627 -16.22 -13.95 -2.09
N VAL A 628 -16.22 -12.77 -2.72
CA VAL A 628 -16.69 -12.53 -4.09
C VAL A 628 -15.72 -11.63 -4.85
N ASN A 629 -15.72 -11.76 -6.18
CA ASN A 629 -14.99 -10.83 -7.04
C ASN A 629 -15.88 -9.62 -7.36
N TYR A 630 -15.30 -8.43 -7.45
CA TYR A 630 -16.03 -7.26 -7.94
C TYR A 630 -16.21 -7.31 -9.46
N GLY A 631 -17.37 -6.85 -9.92
CA GLY A 631 -17.77 -6.76 -11.32
C GLY A 631 -17.80 -5.32 -11.81
N ALA A 632 -18.93 -4.90 -12.37
CA ALA A 632 -19.13 -3.50 -12.78
C ALA A 632 -18.92 -2.55 -11.59
N GLY A 633 -18.33 -1.36 -11.84
CA GLY A 633 -18.11 -0.35 -10.81
C GLY A 633 -16.95 -0.61 -9.84
N ALA A 634 -16.22 -1.71 -9.99
CA ALA A 634 -15.10 -2.09 -9.11
C ALA A 634 -13.99 -1.02 -9.05
N ASP A 635 -13.70 -0.35 -10.15
CA ASP A 635 -12.71 0.74 -10.25
C ASP A 635 -13.14 2.01 -9.52
N ARG A 636 -14.38 2.06 -9.01
CA ARG A 636 -14.97 3.18 -8.26
C ARG A 636 -15.39 2.78 -6.84
N LEU A 637 -14.97 1.61 -6.38
CA LEU A 637 -15.19 1.10 -5.04
C LEU A 637 -13.88 1.16 -4.26
N GLU A 638 -13.89 1.84 -3.11
CA GLU A 638 -12.74 1.99 -2.23
C GLU A 638 -13.08 1.50 -0.82
N VAL A 639 -12.19 0.75 -0.18
CA VAL A 639 -12.34 0.39 1.24
C VAL A 639 -11.84 1.56 2.09
N VAL A 640 -12.74 2.16 2.87
CA VAL A 640 -12.43 3.33 3.70
C VAL A 640 -12.80 3.07 5.16
N SER A 641 -12.32 3.91 6.09
CA SER A 641 -12.80 3.88 7.47
C SER A 641 -14.29 4.22 7.52
N ASN A 642 -15.05 3.51 8.36
CA ASN A 642 -16.48 3.77 8.54
C ASN A 642 -16.71 5.24 8.93
N PRO A 643 -17.41 6.04 8.09
CA PRO A 643 -17.59 7.46 8.34
C PRO A 643 -18.59 7.76 9.47
N ALA A 644 -19.41 6.79 9.87
CA ALA A 644 -20.46 6.96 10.87
C ALA A 644 -20.73 5.64 11.65
N PRO A 645 -19.78 5.15 12.47
CA PRO A 645 -19.99 3.94 13.24
C PRO A 645 -21.09 4.14 14.29
N ASP A 646 -22.06 3.23 14.34
CA ASP A 646 -23.16 3.23 15.30
C ASP A 646 -23.57 1.80 15.70
N ASN A 647 -24.69 1.65 16.41
CA ASN A 647 -25.17 0.32 16.82
C ASN A 647 -25.73 -0.52 15.64
N THR A 648 -26.09 0.12 14.53
CA THR A 648 -26.57 -0.54 13.32
C THR A 648 -25.38 -1.07 12.52
N ASN A 649 -24.34 -0.25 12.38
CA ASN A 649 -23.08 -0.62 11.75
C ASN A 649 -21.86 -0.24 12.62
N PRO A 650 -21.39 -1.16 13.49
CA PRO A 650 -20.21 -0.95 14.32
C PRO A 650 -18.88 -1.26 13.59
N SER A 651 -18.91 -1.64 12.31
CA SER A 651 -17.75 -2.01 11.50
C SER A 651 -16.72 -0.88 11.44
N THR A 652 -15.46 -1.26 11.28
CA THR A 652 -14.34 -0.30 11.24
C THR A 652 -14.02 0.14 9.83
N LYS A 653 -14.29 -0.72 8.84
CA LYS A 653 -14.12 -0.48 7.42
C LYS A 653 -15.42 -0.69 6.69
N VAL A 654 -15.61 0.04 5.59
CA VAL A 654 -16.79 -0.03 4.74
C VAL A 654 -16.39 0.21 3.28
N GLY A 655 -17.23 -0.20 2.35
CA GLY A 655 -17.06 0.12 0.93
C GLY A 655 -17.63 1.50 0.62
N LYS A 656 -16.82 2.39 0.07
CA LYS A 656 -17.24 3.67 -0.50
C LYS A 656 -17.34 3.51 -2.01
N TYR A 657 -18.57 3.52 -2.53
CA TYR A 657 -18.83 3.48 -3.97
C TYR A 657 -19.11 4.90 -4.48
N LEU A 658 -18.31 5.33 -5.45
CA LEU A 658 -18.52 6.58 -6.19
C LEU A 658 -19.34 6.29 -7.44
N ASP A 659 -20.64 6.55 -7.39
CA ASP A 659 -21.58 6.32 -8.48
C ASP A 659 -21.46 7.42 -9.54
N PRO A 660 -21.20 7.08 -10.82
CA PRO A 660 -20.95 8.06 -11.87
C PRO A 660 -22.23 8.78 -12.31
N LYS A 661 -22.07 9.79 -13.18
CA LYS A 661 -23.19 10.58 -13.75
C LYS A 661 -24.02 9.80 -14.78
N ASP A 662 -24.59 8.67 -14.42
CA ASP A 662 -25.35 7.77 -15.30
C ASP A 662 -26.52 7.10 -14.56
N GLN A 663 -27.59 6.76 -15.30
CA GLN A 663 -28.84 6.27 -14.69
C GLN A 663 -28.82 4.79 -14.32
N TRP A 664 -27.87 4.02 -14.87
CA TRP A 664 -27.87 2.55 -14.82
C TRP A 664 -26.48 2.01 -14.52
N SER A 665 -25.67 2.78 -13.80
CA SER A 665 -24.39 2.31 -13.27
C SER A 665 -24.64 1.42 -12.06
N ALA A 666 -23.85 0.36 -11.97
CA ALA A 666 -24.01 -0.66 -10.95
C ALA A 666 -22.68 -0.95 -10.28
N LEU A 667 -22.77 -1.28 -8.99
CA LEU A 667 -21.75 -2.06 -8.32
C LEU A 667 -22.10 -3.55 -8.42
N GLY A 668 -21.22 -4.32 -9.04
CA GLY A 668 -21.39 -5.75 -9.26
C GLY A 668 -20.55 -6.61 -8.32
N PHE A 669 -21.12 -7.73 -7.88
CA PHE A 669 -20.47 -8.81 -7.15
C PHE A 669 -20.66 -10.11 -7.94
N ASN A 670 -19.58 -10.86 -8.15
CA ASN A 670 -19.55 -12.07 -8.97
C ASN A 670 -18.86 -13.22 -8.22
N THR A 671 -19.59 -14.31 -8.02
CA THR A 671 -19.08 -15.53 -7.37
C THR A 671 -18.37 -16.48 -8.32
N GLY A 672 -18.57 -16.34 -9.63
CA GLY A 672 -18.13 -17.33 -10.64
C GLY A 672 -18.98 -18.62 -10.67
N ASP A 673 -19.42 -19.06 -9.49
CA ASP A 673 -20.34 -20.18 -9.26
C ASP A 673 -21.79 -19.73 -9.06
N VAL A 674 -22.72 -20.68 -9.18
CA VAL A 674 -24.16 -20.45 -9.00
C VAL A 674 -24.46 -20.20 -7.52
N PHE A 675 -25.27 -19.18 -7.21
CA PHE A 675 -25.78 -18.94 -5.87
C PHE A 675 -26.67 -20.11 -5.42
N ASP A 676 -26.38 -20.70 -4.26
CA ASP A 676 -27.29 -21.66 -3.62
C ASP A 676 -28.37 -20.90 -2.83
N LEU A 677 -29.43 -20.52 -3.54
CA LEU A 677 -30.59 -19.83 -2.97
C LEU A 677 -31.65 -20.80 -2.45
N SER A 678 -31.37 -22.11 -2.38
CA SER A 678 -32.33 -23.09 -1.90
C SER A 678 -32.70 -22.86 -0.43
N VAL A 679 -31.74 -22.36 0.35
CA VAL A 679 -31.89 -22.00 1.75
C VAL A 679 -31.51 -20.54 2.00
N LEU A 680 -30.35 -20.10 1.50
CA LEU A 680 -29.80 -18.75 1.72
C LEU A 680 -30.35 -17.77 0.67
N ASN A 681 -31.59 -17.30 0.88
CA ASN A 681 -32.34 -16.52 -0.10
C ASN A 681 -32.82 -15.14 0.39
N GLN A 682 -32.35 -14.69 1.55
CA GLN A 682 -32.57 -13.33 2.03
C GLN A 682 -31.24 -12.57 1.93
N LEU A 683 -31.17 -11.57 1.05
CA LEU A 683 -29.99 -10.73 0.89
C LEU A 683 -30.04 -9.59 1.92
N HIS A 684 -29.01 -9.51 2.75
CA HIS A 684 -28.75 -8.40 3.66
C HIS A 684 -27.68 -7.48 3.07
N VAL A 685 -27.93 -6.18 3.10
CA VAL A 685 -26.94 -5.13 2.76
C VAL A 685 -27.18 -3.93 3.66
N LYS A 686 -26.14 -3.37 4.27
CA LYS A 686 -26.20 -2.08 4.96
C LYS A 686 -25.78 -0.97 4.01
N ILE A 687 -26.55 0.12 3.99
CA ILE A 687 -26.28 1.27 3.12
C ILE A 687 -26.40 2.56 3.94
N LEU A 688 -25.41 3.44 3.77
CA LEU A 688 -25.41 4.82 4.25
C LEU A 688 -25.32 5.77 3.05
N SER A 689 -26.24 6.73 2.97
CA SER A 689 -26.31 7.71 1.88
C SER A 689 -26.71 9.09 2.39
N SER A 690 -26.29 10.12 1.67
CA SER A 690 -26.73 11.51 1.88
C SER A 690 -28.00 11.87 1.11
N LYS A 691 -28.53 10.93 0.30
CA LYS A 691 -29.66 11.16 -0.60
C LYS A 691 -30.76 10.13 -0.44
N THR A 692 -32.00 10.56 -0.65
CA THR A 692 -33.14 9.66 -0.80
C THR A 692 -33.30 9.28 -2.26
N VAL A 693 -33.08 8.01 -2.60
CA VAL A 693 -33.02 7.53 -3.98
C VAL A 693 -33.51 6.09 -4.10
N PRO A 694 -34.02 5.66 -5.26
CA PRO A 694 -34.32 4.25 -5.51
C PRO A 694 -33.02 3.46 -5.70
N VAL A 695 -33.03 2.22 -5.21
CA VAL A 695 -31.95 1.24 -5.39
C VAL A 695 -32.54 -0.02 -5.99
N LEU A 696 -31.93 -0.48 -7.08
CA LEU A 696 -32.30 -1.74 -7.72
C LEU A 696 -31.26 -2.81 -7.41
N PHE A 697 -31.71 -3.93 -6.89
CA PHE A 697 -30.91 -5.13 -6.66
C PHE A 697 -31.28 -6.16 -7.71
N LYS A 698 -30.29 -6.64 -8.44
CA LYS A 698 -30.49 -7.52 -9.59
C LYS A 698 -29.63 -8.76 -9.47
N LEU A 699 -30.27 -9.92 -9.43
CA LEU A 699 -29.60 -11.20 -9.67
C LEU A 699 -29.58 -11.51 -11.16
N GLU A 700 -28.40 -11.85 -11.66
CA GLU A 700 -28.20 -12.23 -13.05
C GLU A 700 -27.04 -13.22 -13.22
N GLY A 701 -26.73 -13.55 -14.48
CA GLY A 701 -25.76 -14.60 -14.81
C GLY A 701 -26.36 -16.02 -14.79
N GLY A 702 -25.66 -16.97 -15.40
CA GLY A 702 -26.13 -18.35 -15.56
C GLY A 702 -27.24 -18.52 -16.59
N ASP A 703 -28.10 -19.53 -16.41
CA ASP A 703 -29.15 -19.93 -17.37
C ASP A 703 -30.54 -19.38 -17.02
N SER A 704 -30.71 -18.82 -15.82
CA SER A 704 -31.97 -18.26 -15.34
C SER A 704 -32.19 -16.83 -15.82
N PRO A 705 -33.43 -16.41 -16.14
CA PRO A 705 -33.74 -15.00 -16.41
C PRO A 705 -33.45 -14.13 -15.19
N ALA A 706 -32.91 -12.93 -15.39
CA ALA A 706 -32.58 -12.01 -14.30
C ALA A 706 -33.79 -11.70 -13.40
N LYS A 707 -33.52 -11.52 -12.10
CA LYS A 707 -34.50 -11.15 -11.08
C LYS A 707 -34.14 -9.79 -10.49
N GLU A 708 -35.11 -8.88 -10.50
CA GLU A 708 -34.98 -7.51 -10.00
C GLU A 708 -35.86 -7.29 -8.77
N VAL A 709 -35.28 -6.66 -7.75
CA VAL A 709 -35.97 -6.24 -6.51
C VAL A 709 -35.61 -4.78 -6.25
N TRP A 710 -36.63 -3.95 -6.06
CA TRP A 710 -36.47 -2.52 -5.78
C TRP A 710 -36.60 -2.25 -4.29
N ALA A 711 -35.76 -1.38 -3.77
CA ALA A 711 -35.87 -0.78 -2.46
C ALA A 711 -35.54 0.72 -2.53
N ASP A 712 -36.13 1.54 -1.67
CA ASP A 712 -35.86 2.98 -1.64
C ASP A 712 -35.01 3.31 -0.41
N ILE A 713 -33.99 4.15 -0.61
CA ILE A 713 -33.31 4.83 0.50
C ILE A 713 -34.21 5.99 0.95
N GLU A 714 -34.85 5.84 2.09
CA GLU A 714 -35.74 6.87 2.67
C GLU A 714 -35.07 7.72 3.75
N LYS A 715 -33.97 7.22 4.33
CA LYS A 715 -33.24 7.83 5.44
C LYS A 715 -31.83 8.20 4.99
N THR A 716 -31.40 9.40 5.36
CA THR A 716 -30.09 9.95 4.98
C THR A 716 -29.23 10.16 6.22
N GLU A 717 -27.90 10.10 6.05
CA GLU A 717 -26.90 10.34 7.11
C GLU A 717 -26.99 9.33 8.30
N GLU A 718 -27.63 8.18 8.09
CA GLU A 718 -27.65 7.05 9.04
C GLU A 718 -27.56 5.72 8.28
N TRP A 719 -27.01 4.69 8.93
CA TRP A 719 -26.96 3.34 8.38
C TRP A 719 -28.35 2.71 8.39
N VAL A 720 -28.73 2.08 7.26
CA VAL A 720 -29.95 1.29 7.14
C VAL A 720 -29.62 -0.09 6.61
N GLU A 721 -30.12 -1.13 7.28
CA GLU A 721 -30.05 -2.51 6.81
C GLU A 721 -31.26 -2.81 5.90
N TYR A 722 -30.97 -3.28 4.69
CA TYR A 722 -31.95 -3.72 3.71
C TYR A 722 -31.96 -5.25 3.68
N VAL A 723 -33.15 -5.84 3.80
CA VAL A 723 -33.36 -7.28 3.72
C VAL A 723 -34.28 -7.58 2.54
N LEU A 724 -33.77 -8.29 1.53
CA LEU A 724 -34.46 -8.53 0.27
C LEU A 724 -34.74 -10.02 0.07
N ASP A 725 -36.00 -10.34 -0.22
CA ASP A 725 -36.47 -11.71 -0.38
C ASP A 725 -36.30 -12.20 -1.83
N PHE A 726 -35.44 -13.19 -2.03
CA PHE A 726 -35.22 -13.93 -3.28
C PHE A 726 -35.66 -15.39 -3.17
N SER A 727 -36.53 -15.75 -2.22
CA SER A 727 -37.00 -17.14 -2.04
C SER A 727 -37.69 -17.73 -3.27
N ASP A 728 -38.27 -16.91 -4.15
CA ASP A 728 -38.82 -17.34 -5.44
C ASP A 728 -37.75 -17.75 -6.47
N GLN A 729 -36.47 -17.54 -6.16
CA GLN A 729 -35.30 -17.91 -6.94
C GLN A 729 -34.57 -19.16 -6.43
N ALA A 730 -35.18 -19.95 -5.54
CA ALA A 730 -34.54 -21.12 -4.91
C ALA A 730 -33.96 -22.17 -5.88
N GLU A 731 -34.51 -22.27 -7.10
CA GLU A 731 -34.02 -23.18 -8.16
C GLU A 731 -33.28 -22.44 -9.30
N ALA A 732 -33.04 -21.14 -9.15
CA ALA A 732 -32.43 -20.32 -10.19
C ALA A 732 -30.90 -20.44 -10.17
N SER A 733 -30.29 -20.26 -11.34
CA SER A 733 -28.86 -20.48 -11.58
C SER A 733 -28.03 -19.18 -11.66
N HIS A 734 -28.41 -18.17 -10.90
CA HIS A 734 -27.77 -16.84 -10.90
C HIS A 734 -26.31 -16.91 -10.43
N LYS A 735 -25.44 -16.04 -10.94
CA LYS A 735 -23.99 -16.00 -10.64
C LYS A 735 -23.47 -14.64 -10.19
N SER A 736 -24.29 -13.61 -10.30
CA SER A 736 -23.89 -12.25 -9.97
C SER A 736 -25.03 -11.45 -9.34
N LEU A 737 -24.67 -10.59 -8.40
CA LEU A 737 -25.52 -9.56 -7.80
C LEU A 737 -25.05 -8.20 -8.32
N ALA A 738 -25.95 -7.40 -8.88
CA ALA A 738 -25.69 -6.01 -9.26
C ALA A 738 -26.59 -5.08 -8.45
N ILE A 739 -26.00 -4.07 -7.82
CA ILE A 739 -26.69 -3.04 -7.05
C ILE A 739 -26.57 -1.72 -7.81
N PHE A 740 -27.71 -1.18 -8.23
CA PHE A 740 -27.80 0.09 -8.95
C PHE A 740 -28.30 1.15 -7.97
N PHE A 741 -27.42 2.06 -7.58
CA PHE A 741 -27.80 3.21 -6.77
C PHE A 741 -28.45 4.28 -7.64
N ASN A 742 -29.42 5.00 -7.09
CA ASN A 742 -30.19 6.02 -7.81
C ASN A 742 -30.77 5.55 -9.16
N ALA A 743 -31.17 4.28 -9.20
CA ALA A 743 -31.49 3.58 -10.43
C ALA A 743 -32.63 4.27 -11.20
N GLY A 744 -32.37 4.53 -12.49
CA GLY A 744 -33.32 5.17 -13.40
C GLY A 744 -33.39 6.70 -13.30
N ASN A 745 -32.60 7.34 -12.42
CA ASN A 745 -32.50 8.79 -12.32
C ASN A 745 -31.16 9.28 -12.86
N GLN A 746 -31.14 10.44 -13.52
CA GLN A 746 -29.91 11.06 -13.99
C GLN A 746 -29.36 12.01 -12.92
N PRO A 747 -28.23 11.70 -12.26
CA PRO A 747 -27.63 12.63 -11.31
C PRO A 747 -26.85 13.74 -12.05
N GLU A 748 -26.80 14.94 -11.45
CA GLU A 748 -26.06 16.11 -11.97
C GLU A 748 -24.56 16.03 -11.66
N GLU A 749 -24.23 15.39 -10.54
CA GLU A 749 -22.88 15.16 -10.02
C GLU A 749 -22.71 13.67 -9.70
N GLU A 750 -21.48 13.23 -9.43
CA GLU A 750 -21.25 11.89 -8.93
C GLU A 750 -21.71 11.78 -7.47
N ASP A 751 -22.30 10.64 -7.12
CA ASP A 751 -22.90 10.40 -5.82
C ASP A 751 -22.09 9.38 -5.03
N VAL A 752 -21.98 9.59 -3.71
CA VAL A 752 -21.26 8.68 -2.82
C VAL A 752 -22.26 7.86 -2.03
N TYR A 753 -22.09 6.54 -2.08
CA TYR A 753 -22.81 5.59 -1.25
C TYR A 753 -21.80 4.78 -0.45
N TYR A 754 -22.07 4.60 0.84
CA TYR A 754 -21.31 3.68 1.66
C TYR A 754 -22.12 2.40 1.83
N ILE A 755 -21.45 1.27 1.70
CA ILE A 755 -22.03 -0.06 1.77
C ILE A 755 -21.22 -0.92 2.72
N ASP A 756 -21.92 -1.83 3.38
CA ASP A 756 -21.31 -2.79 4.27
C ASP A 756 -22.18 -4.02 4.47
N ASP A 757 -21.61 -5.09 5.04
CA ASP A 757 -22.29 -6.32 5.42
C ASP A 757 -23.21 -6.86 4.30
N VAL A 758 -22.63 -7.23 3.17
CA VAL A 758 -23.32 -7.92 2.08
C VAL A 758 -23.27 -9.42 2.36
N PHE A 759 -24.39 -9.99 2.79
CA PHE A 759 -24.46 -11.42 3.11
C PHE A 759 -25.84 -12.01 2.85
N TRP A 760 -25.89 -13.33 2.73
CA TRP A 760 -27.13 -14.08 2.61
C TRP A 760 -27.50 -14.73 3.93
N THR A 761 -28.79 -14.68 4.24
CA THR A 761 -29.42 -15.47 5.29
C THR A 761 -30.58 -16.26 4.70
N ARG A 762 -31.20 -17.09 5.53
CA ARG A 762 -32.40 -17.83 5.15
C ARG A 762 -33.67 -17.09 5.56
N ALA A 763 -34.77 -17.43 4.89
CA ALA A 763 -36.09 -17.01 5.33
C ALA A 763 -36.40 -17.59 6.73
N LYS A 764 -37.27 -16.90 7.47
CA LYS A 764 -37.73 -17.32 8.81
C LYS A 764 -38.20 -18.78 8.79
N TYR A 765 -37.88 -19.52 9.84
CA TYR A 765 -38.34 -20.90 9.96
C TYR A 765 -39.85 -20.93 10.15
N THR A 766 -40.53 -21.55 9.18
CA THR A 766 -42.00 -21.76 9.18
C THR A 766 -42.39 -23.22 8.93
N GLY A 767 -41.41 -24.09 8.74
CA GLY A 767 -41.56 -25.51 8.39
C GLY A 767 -40.44 -26.34 9.00
N CYS A 768 -39.57 -26.94 8.17
CA CYS A 768 -38.40 -27.66 8.68
C CYS A 768 -37.43 -26.73 9.40
N VAL A 769 -37.07 -27.08 10.63
CA VAL A 769 -36.10 -26.36 11.48
C VAL A 769 -34.77 -27.10 11.52
N ASN A 770 -34.81 -28.44 11.63
CA ASN A 770 -33.62 -29.28 11.68
C ASN A 770 -33.89 -30.64 11.05
N ASP A 771 -33.05 -31.05 10.11
CA ASP A 771 -33.15 -32.35 9.41
C ASP A 771 -32.00 -33.33 9.75
N ASN A 772 -30.87 -32.83 10.26
CA ASN A 772 -29.66 -33.62 10.54
C ASN A 772 -29.04 -34.35 9.33
N GLU A 773 -29.45 -34.09 8.09
CA GLU A 773 -28.85 -34.73 6.91
C GLU A 773 -28.17 -33.76 5.95
N THR A 774 -28.74 -32.57 5.75
CA THR A 774 -28.19 -31.61 4.81
C THR A 774 -27.45 -30.49 5.56
N PRO A 775 -26.18 -30.17 5.20
CA PRO A 775 -25.36 -29.23 5.97
C PRO A 775 -26.01 -27.85 6.26
N LEU A 776 -26.79 -27.29 5.33
CA LEU A 776 -27.46 -25.97 5.51
C LEU A 776 -28.77 -26.04 6.32
N THR A 777 -29.27 -27.23 6.63
CA THR A 777 -30.51 -27.46 7.39
C THR A 777 -30.29 -28.29 8.65
N THR A 778 -29.05 -28.71 8.90
CA THR A 778 -28.62 -29.34 10.15
C THR A 778 -28.16 -28.28 11.16
N LEU A 779 -28.83 -28.24 12.31
CA LEU A 779 -28.48 -27.40 13.44
C LEU A 779 -27.37 -28.02 14.27
N LYS A 780 -26.43 -27.18 14.71
CA LYS A 780 -25.39 -27.55 15.68
C LYS A 780 -25.90 -27.26 17.09
N PHE A 781 -26.19 -28.32 17.86
CA PHE A 781 -26.61 -28.19 19.25
C PHE A 781 -25.39 -28.26 20.18
N GLN A 782 -25.25 -27.26 21.05
CA GLN A 782 -24.20 -27.18 22.07
C GLN A 782 -24.75 -27.66 23.42
N TYR A 783 -24.02 -28.55 24.10
CA TYR A 783 -24.40 -29.01 25.43
C TYR A 783 -24.35 -27.89 26.47
N PHE A 784 -25.16 -28.01 27.52
CA PHE A 784 -25.02 -27.20 28.73
C PHE A 784 -25.40 -28.01 29.96
N ALA A 785 -24.70 -27.73 31.06
CA ALA A 785 -24.87 -28.38 32.34
C ALA A 785 -24.79 -29.91 32.27
N ASN A 786 -24.03 -30.46 31.32
CA ASN A 786 -24.01 -31.90 31.01
C ASN A 786 -22.73 -32.61 31.51
N GLY A 787 -22.20 -32.16 32.66
CA GLY A 787 -21.15 -32.87 33.39
C GLY A 787 -19.86 -33.06 32.57
N HIS A 788 -19.29 -34.27 32.64
CA HIS A 788 -18.05 -34.59 31.93
C HIS A 788 -18.19 -34.58 30.40
N ILE A 789 -19.38 -34.87 29.85
CA ILE A 789 -19.61 -34.86 28.39
C ILE A 789 -19.37 -33.45 27.83
N GLU A 790 -19.87 -32.41 28.50
CA GLU A 790 -19.64 -31.00 28.09
C GLU A 790 -18.15 -30.63 28.06
N GLN A 791 -17.35 -31.21 28.97
CA GLN A 791 -15.91 -30.94 29.08
C GLN A 791 -15.09 -31.67 28.01
N GLU A 792 -15.52 -32.88 27.62
CA GLU A 792 -14.86 -33.70 26.60
C GLU A 792 -15.25 -33.27 25.18
N ASN A 793 -16.54 -33.06 24.93
CA ASN A 793 -17.08 -32.60 23.65
C ASN A 793 -18.36 -31.78 23.87
N ASN A 794 -18.27 -30.48 23.59
CA ASN A 794 -19.37 -29.54 23.86
C ASN A 794 -20.48 -29.53 22.79
N ILE A 795 -20.44 -30.41 21.78
CA ILE A 795 -21.39 -30.44 20.67
C ILE A 795 -22.10 -31.79 20.59
N VAL A 796 -23.41 -31.78 20.34
CA VAL A 796 -24.21 -32.99 20.05
C VAL A 796 -23.79 -33.57 18.70
N GLU A 797 -23.43 -34.84 18.69
CA GLU A 797 -22.93 -35.51 17.48
C GLU A 797 -24.07 -35.87 16.53
N ILE A 798 -23.84 -35.68 15.23
CA ILE A 798 -24.67 -36.27 14.18
C ILE A 798 -24.07 -37.63 13.81
N VAL A 799 -24.89 -38.69 13.87
CA VAL A 799 -24.45 -40.07 13.63
C VAL A 799 -25.40 -40.77 12.66
N ASP A 800 -24.97 -41.89 12.08
CA ASP A 800 -25.85 -42.76 11.28
C ASP A 800 -27.10 -43.14 12.09
N ASN A 801 -28.27 -43.07 11.46
CA ASN A 801 -29.53 -43.42 12.10
C ASN A 801 -29.49 -44.88 12.61
N PRO A 802 -29.60 -45.13 13.93
CA PRO A 802 -29.46 -46.47 14.50
C PRO A 802 -30.63 -47.40 14.14
N ASP A 803 -31.77 -46.85 13.72
CA ASP A 803 -32.95 -47.61 13.30
C ASP A 803 -33.71 -46.88 12.17
N LYS A 804 -33.39 -47.21 10.91
CA LYS A 804 -34.03 -46.67 9.70
C LYS A 804 -35.37 -47.34 9.40
N SER A 805 -36.27 -47.36 10.37
CA SER A 805 -37.59 -47.99 10.25
C SER A 805 -38.72 -47.16 10.84
N GLY A 806 -39.96 -47.53 10.52
CA GLY A 806 -41.14 -46.83 11.01
C GLY A 806 -41.27 -45.42 10.42
N ILE A 807 -41.45 -44.43 11.30
CA ILE A 807 -41.70 -43.02 10.92
C ILE A 807 -40.41 -42.25 10.60
N ASN A 808 -39.24 -42.76 10.99
CA ASN A 808 -37.97 -42.14 10.68
C ASN A 808 -37.12 -43.07 9.78
N GLN A 809 -36.88 -42.61 8.55
CA GLN A 809 -36.07 -43.34 7.56
C GLN A 809 -34.87 -42.50 7.11
N SER A 810 -34.53 -41.46 7.87
CA SER A 810 -33.37 -40.60 7.61
C SER A 810 -32.07 -41.39 7.66
N GLU A 811 -31.06 -40.87 6.98
CA GLU A 811 -29.73 -41.47 6.96
C GLU A 811 -28.96 -41.20 8.26
N SER A 812 -29.18 -40.04 8.87
CA SER A 812 -28.48 -39.53 10.05
C SER A 812 -29.43 -38.88 11.05
N VAL A 813 -29.02 -38.85 12.32
CA VAL A 813 -29.79 -38.31 13.45
C VAL A 813 -28.87 -37.64 14.46
N ALA A 814 -29.40 -36.75 15.29
CA ALA A 814 -28.65 -36.20 16.42
C ALA A 814 -28.61 -37.21 17.58
N LYS A 815 -27.42 -37.46 18.13
CA LYS A 815 -27.16 -38.35 19.27
C LYS A 815 -26.87 -37.51 20.51
N PHE A 816 -27.86 -37.41 21.38
CA PHE A 816 -27.71 -36.80 22.69
C PHE A 816 -27.20 -37.83 23.70
N VAL A 817 -26.10 -37.52 24.38
CA VAL A 817 -25.56 -38.32 25.49
C VAL A 817 -25.81 -37.58 26.79
N ARG A 818 -26.68 -38.11 27.64
CA ARG A 818 -26.97 -37.57 28.97
C ARG A 818 -25.94 -38.11 29.95
N ALA A 819 -25.12 -37.23 30.52
CA ALA A 819 -24.08 -37.63 31.45
C ALA A 819 -24.66 -38.06 32.81
N ASN A 820 -24.11 -39.11 33.41
CA ASN A 820 -24.50 -39.53 34.76
C ASN A 820 -24.17 -38.49 35.86
N ASP A 821 -23.24 -37.58 35.59
CA ASP A 821 -22.84 -36.47 36.47
C ASP A 821 -23.37 -35.10 35.99
N GLY A 822 -24.24 -35.07 34.97
CA GLY A 822 -24.90 -33.86 34.48
C GLY A 822 -25.93 -33.29 35.47
N ALA A 823 -26.40 -32.06 35.24
CA ALA A 823 -27.53 -31.51 35.99
C ALA A 823 -28.85 -32.17 35.54
N VAL A 824 -29.86 -32.19 36.41
CA VAL A 824 -31.22 -32.70 36.09
C VAL A 824 -31.97 -31.88 35.04
N TYR A 825 -31.40 -30.77 34.61
CA TYR A 825 -31.88 -29.89 33.55
C TYR A 825 -30.85 -29.77 32.41
N ALA A 826 -29.88 -30.68 32.33
CA ALA A 826 -28.93 -30.74 31.23
C ALA A 826 -29.67 -30.83 29.90
N GLY A 827 -29.12 -30.18 28.89
CA GLY A 827 -29.72 -30.13 27.58
C GLY A 827 -28.72 -29.68 26.54
N ALA A 828 -29.23 -29.34 25.37
CA ALA A 828 -28.44 -28.69 24.33
C ALA A 828 -29.24 -27.60 23.63
N PHE A 829 -28.58 -26.53 23.19
CA PHE A 829 -29.22 -25.42 22.48
C PHE A 829 -28.54 -25.15 21.14
N SER A 830 -29.31 -24.61 20.20
CA SER A 830 -28.79 -24.08 18.94
C SER A 830 -29.23 -22.63 18.78
N ARG A 831 -28.27 -21.77 18.41
CA ARG A 831 -28.56 -20.40 17.95
C ARG A 831 -28.86 -20.46 16.46
N LEU A 832 -30.00 -19.92 16.09
CA LEU A 832 -30.51 -20.01 14.73
C LEU A 832 -29.98 -18.86 13.85
N ASP A 833 -29.84 -19.13 12.56
CA ASP A 833 -29.46 -18.16 11.53
C ASP A 833 -30.66 -17.34 10.99
N ALA A 834 -31.87 -17.74 11.35
CA ALA A 834 -33.11 -16.99 11.17
C ALA A 834 -34.09 -17.32 12.32
N PRO A 835 -35.07 -16.45 12.63
CA PRO A 835 -35.99 -16.73 13.72
C PRO A 835 -37.02 -17.81 13.37
N ILE A 836 -37.43 -18.58 14.37
CA ILE A 836 -38.67 -19.37 14.33
C ILE A 836 -39.86 -18.42 14.34
N TYR A 837 -40.73 -18.56 13.33
CA TYR A 837 -41.99 -17.87 13.20
C TYR A 837 -43.12 -18.89 12.99
N PHE A 838 -43.99 -19.03 13.99
CA PHE A 838 -45.00 -20.08 14.00
C PHE A 838 -46.17 -19.87 13.02
N GLY A 839 -46.49 -18.61 12.68
CA GLY A 839 -47.69 -18.29 11.91
C GLY A 839 -48.97 -18.81 12.61
N ASP A 840 -49.89 -19.38 11.83
CA ASP A 840 -51.19 -19.84 12.33
C ASP A 840 -51.10 -21.16 13.13
N ASN A 841 -50.14 -22.04 12.82
CA ASN A 841 -49.98 -23.35 13.47
C ASN A 841 -48.79 -23.33 14.43
N LYS A 842 -49.08 -23.07 15.70
CA LYS A 842 -48.09 -22.89 16.78
C LYS A 842 -47.68 -24.20 17.44
N THR A 843 -47.40 -25.23 16.64
CA THR A 843 -46.85 -26.49 17.16
C THR A 843 -45.43 -26.71 16.64
N ILE A 844 -44.58 -27.35 17.43
CA ILE A 844 -43.33 -27.95 16.94
C ILE A 844 -43.41 -29.45 17.17
N LYS A 845 -42.98 -30.22 16.18
CA LYS A 845 -42.86 -31.67 16.26
C LYS A 845 -41.41 -32.07 16.13
N ALA A 846 -41.01 -33.13 16.81
CA ALA A 846 -39.70 -33.76 16.67
C ALA A 846 -39.85 -35.28 16.74
N LYS A 847 -39.10 -36.00 15.91
CA LYS A 847 -38.98 -37.45 16.02
C LYS A 847 -37.93 -37.78 17.07
N VAL A 848 -38.25 -38.67 17.99
CA VAL A 848 -37.36 -39.06 19.08
C VAL A 848 -37.28 -40.58 19.19
N TYR A 849 -36.12 -41.07 19.62
CA TYR A 849 -35.87 -42.48 19.91
C TYR A 849 -35.14 -42.58 21.25
N MET A 850 -35.73 -43.31 22.19
CA MET A 850 -35.25 -43.49 23.55
C MET A 850 -35.35 -44.95 23.97
N ASP A 851 -34.47 -45.40 24.85
CA ASP A 851 -34.51 -46.75 25.43
C ASP A 851 -35.36 -46.84 26.72
N HIS A 852 -35.98 -45.74 27.12
CA HIS A 852 -36.83 -45.62 28.31
C HIS A 852 -37.96 -44.57 28.13
N ILE A 853 -38.83 -44.45 29.14
CA ILE A 853 -39.87 -43.40 29.22
C ILE A 853 -39.31 -42.25 30.04
N GLY A 854 -39.30 -41.06 29.45
CA GLY A 854 -38.70 -39.83 29.94
C GLY A 854 -39.47 -38.59 29.48
N ASN A 855 -39.04 -37.42 29.95
CA ASN A 855 -39.69 -36.14 29.63
C ASN A 855 -38.86 -35.39 28.60
N MET A 856 -39.35 -35.30 27.37
CA MET A 856 -38.76 -34.46 26.35
C MET A 856 -39.14 -33.01 26.57
N GLY A 857 -38.15 -32.16 26.81
CA GLY A 857 -38.33 -30.72 26.94
C GLY A 857 -37.91 -29.98 25.68
N MET A 858 -38.66 -28.95 25.33
CA MET A 858 -38.32 -28.04 24.24
C MET A 858 -38.61 -26.61 24.66
N LYS A 859 -37.68 -25.71 24.33
CA LYS A 859 -37.79 -24.30 24.66
C LYS A 859 -37.40 -23.42 23.49
N VAL A 860 -38.20 -22.38 23.27
CA VAL A 860 -37.90 -21.30 22.32
C VAL A 860 -37.59 -20.03 23.10
N GLU A 861 -36.48 -19.37 22.75
CA GLU A 861 -35.98 -18.19 23.48
C GLU A 861 -35.23 -17.19 22.61
N GLY A 862 -34.85 -16.05 23.21
CA GLY A 862 -34.09 -15.00 22.53
C GLY A 862 -34.92 -14.28 21.47
N SER A 863 -36.12 -13.81 21.84
CA SER A 863 -37.03 -13.24 20.85
C SER A 863 -36.61 -11.85 20.36
N LEU A 864 -36.62 -11.66 19.03
CA LEU A 864 -36.39 -10.37 18.38
C LEU A 864 -37.54 -9.36 18.59
N THR A 865 -38.72 -9.83 18.97
CA THR A 865 -39.89 -8.98 19.27
C THR A 865 -40.12 -8.78 20.77
N GLY A 866 -39.22 -9.29 21.61
CA GLY A 866 -39.37 -9.25 23.06
C GLY A 866 -40.42 -10.22 23.61
N ALA A 867 -40.86 -11.21 22.81
CA ALA A 867 -41.75 -12.27 23.28
C ALA A 867 -41.09 -13.07 24.42
N PRO A 868 -41.88 -13.54 25.42
CA PRO A 868 -41.35 -14.32 26.54
C PRO A 868 -40.83 -15.67 26.06
N ASN A 869 -39.81 -16.19 26.74
CA ASN A 869 -39.33 -17.56 26.50
C ASN A 869 -40.43 -18.57 26.90
N ILE A 870 -40.60 -19.62 26.12
CA ILE A 870 -41.59 -20.68 26.38
C ILE A 870 -40.86 -22.02 26.46
N GLU A 871 -41.04 -22.74 27.56
CA GLU A 871 -40.50 -24.08 27.81
C GLU A 871 -41.66 -25.05 28.03
N LEU A 872 -41.68 -26.13 27.25
CA LEU A 872 -42.70 -27.16 27.29
C LEU A 872 -42.04 -28.51 27.50
N LYS A 873 -42.78 -29.45 28.10
CA LYS A 873 -42.34 -30.84 28.24
C LYS A 873 -43.45 -31.81 27.88
N VAL A 874 -43.08 -32.90 27.24
CA VAL A 874 -43.98 -33.99 26.83
C VAL A 874 -43.28 -35.31 27.12
N GLU A 875 -43.98 -36.22 27.80
CA GLU A 875 -43.49 -37.57 28.08
C GLU A 875 -43.60 -38.43 26.81
N ASN A 876 -42.54 -39.16 26.44
CA ASN A 876 -42.64 -40.15 25.36
C ASN A 876 -43.45 -41.37 25.81
N THR A 877 -44.11 -42.06 24.89
CA THR A 877 -44.93 -43.25 25.21
C THR A 877 -44.30 -44.56 24.74
N LYS A 878 -43.21 -44.45 23.98
CA LYS A 878 -42.58 -45.56 23.28
C LYS A 878 -41.12 -45.76 23.69
N VAL A 879 -40.66 -47.01 23.63
CA VAL A 879 -39.32 -47.43 24.03
C VAL A 879 -38.69 -48.27 22.92
N ASN A 880 -37.44 -47.95 22.56
CA ASN A 880 -36.67 -48.55 21.47
C ASN A 880 -37.40 -48.54 20.11
N GLU A 881 -38.20 -47.51 19.87
CA GLU A 881 -38.85 -47.23 18.58
C GLU A 881 -39.00 -45.72 18.39
N TRP A 882 -39.05 -45.27 17.13
CA TRP A 882 -39.29 -43.86 16.81
C TRP A 882 -40.72 -43.42 17.18
N GLU A 883 -40.80 -42.26 17.82
CA GLU A 883 -42.04 -41.55 18.17
C GLU A 883 -41.97 -40.09 17.71
N GLU A 884 -43.10 -39.53 17.26
CA GLU A 884 -43.20 -38.10 16.99
C GLU A 884 -43.83 -37.41 18.20
N ILE A 885 -43.06 -36.53 18.85
CA ILE A 885 -43.53 -35.72 19.98
C ILE A 885 -43.97 -34.37 19.46
N THR A 886 -45.15 -33.92 19.90
CA THR A 886 -45.72 -32.61 19.54
C THR A 886 -45.75 -31.70 20.75
N PHE A 887 -45.17 -30.50 20.61
CA PHE A 887 -45.17 -29.42 21.58
C PHE A 887 -46.14 -28.32 21.14
N ASP A 888 -47.04 -27.91 22.02
CA ASP A 888 -48.06 -26.88 21.76
C ASP A 888 -47.63 -25.50 22.28
N PHE A 889 -47.12 -24.67 21.38
CA PHE A 889 -46.70 -23.30 21.63
C PHE A 889 -47.83 -22.29 21.37
N SER A 890 -49.10 -22.65 21.53
CA SER A 890 -50.24 -21.75 21.35
C SER A 890 -50.16 -20.44 22.16
N ASP A 891 -49.43 -20.46 23.28
CA ASP A 891 -49.18 -19.29 24.13
C ASP A 891 -48.17 -18.28 23.54
N ALA A 892 -47.45 -18.64 22.46
CA ALA A 892 -46.57 -17.72 21.76
C ALA A 892 -47.38 -16.58 21.09
N PRO A 893 -46.96 -15.32 21.18
CA PRO A 893 -47.58 -14.23 20.41
C PRO A 893 -47.56 -14.49 18.89
N ASP A 894 -48.54 -13.96 18.15
CA ASP A 894 -48.65 -14.17 16.70
C ASP A 894 -47.45 -13.64 15.91
N ASP A 895 -46.81 -12.58 16.42
CA ASP A 895 -45.63 -11.93 15.83
C ASP A 895 -44.30 -12.39 16.44
N ALA A 896 -44.33 -13.41 17.31
CA ALA A 896 -43.14 -13.89 18.00
C ALA A 896 -42.10 -14.46 17.03
N GLN A 897 -40.85 -14.04 17.24
CA GLN A 897 -39.69 -14.45 16.43
C GLN A 897 -38.57 -14.88 17.37
N TYR A 898 -38.28 -16.18 17.46
CA TYR A 898 -37.32 -16.75 18.43
C TYR A 898 -36.01 -17.17 17.74
N MET A 899 -34.86 -16.77 18.28
CA MET A 899 -33.53 -17.03 17.71
C MET A 899 -32.80 -18.22 18.33
N THR A 900 -33.39 -18.90 19.31
CA THR A 900 -32.76 -20.02 20.00
C THR A 900 -33.76 -21.14 20.23
N LEU A 901 -33.35 -22.34 19.84
CA LEU A 901 -34.07 -23.58 20.11
C LEU A 901 -33.25 -24.42 21.09
N THR A 902 -33.86 -24.78 22.21
CA THR A 902 -33.24 -25.54 23.29
C THR A 902 -33.99 -26.85 23.50
N MET A 903 -33.24 -27.95 23.55
CA MET A 903 -33.74 -29.31 23.75
C MET A 903 -33.26 -29.84 25.11
N PHE A 904 -34.16 -30.51 25.81
CA PHE A 904 -33.88 -31.19 27.08
C PHE A 904 -34.29 -32.66 26.95
N ILE A 905 -33.41 -33.55 27.36
CA ILE A 905 -33.72 -34.97 27.55
C ILE A 905 -33.97 -35.17 29.04
N ASP A 906 -35.07 -35.84 29.40
CA ASP A 906 -35.42 -36.15 30.79
C ASP A 906 -35.66 -34.95 31.72
N LEU A 907 -36.20 -33.87 31.15
CA LEU A 907 -36.46 -32.65 31.90
C LEU A 907 -37.38 -32.93 33.11
N THR A 908 -36.96 -32.52 34.31
CA THR A 908 -37.66 -32.71 35.59
C THR A 908 -37.72 -34.14 36.14
N LEU A 909 -36.88 -35.06 35.65
CA LEU A 909 -36.61 -36.30 36.38
C LEU A 909 -35.60 -36.02 37.51
N ASP A 910 -36.03 -36.15 38.77
CA ASP A 910 -35.28 -35.76 39.98
C ASP A 910 -34.03 -36.61 40.28
N VAL A 911 -33.60 -37.48 39.36
CA VAL A 911 -32.48 -38.40 39.55
C VAL A 911 -31.67 -38.49 38.25
N ASN A 912 -30.35 -38.40 38.38
CA ASN A 912 -29.42 -38.70 37.27
C ASN A 912 -29.35 -40.21 37.02
N PRO A 913 -29.04 -40.62 35.79
CA PRO A 913 -28.88 -42.03 35.49
C PRO A 913 -27.63 -42.61 36.15
N ASP A 914 -27.61 -43.92 36.41
CA ASP A 914 -26.46 -44.62 37.03
C ASP A 914 -25.26 -44.74 36.05
N ALA A 915 -25.49 -44.51 34.76
CA ALA A 915 -24.51 -44.50 33.67
C ALA A 915 -24.98 -43.52 32.58
N ASP A 916 -24.12 -43.19 31.61
CA ASP A 916 -24.51 -42.29 30.53
C ASP A 916 -25.58 -42.93 29.64
N GLU A 917 -26.61 -42.15 29.34
CA GLU A 917 -27.77 -42.59 28.56
C GLU A 917 -27.78 -41.93 27.19
N ILE A 918 -28.20 -42.67 26.17
CA ILE A 918 -28.19 -42.19 24.79
C ILE A 918 -29.63 -42.06 24.30
N SER A 919 -29.95 -40.88 23.78
CA SER A 919 -31.21 -40.59 23.09
C SER A 919 -30.94 -40.00 21.72
N TYR A 920 -31.86 -40.21 20.80
CA TYR A 920 -31.76 -39.65 19.45
C TYR A 920 -32.95 -38.76 19.13
N PHE A 921 -32.71 -37.68 18.40
CA PHE A 921 -33.77 -36.83 17.88
C PHE A 921 -33.51 -36.41 16.45
N ASP A 922 -34.59 -36.16 15.72
CA ASP A 922 -34.56 -35.88 14.30
C ASP A 922 -35.81 -35.12 13.82
N ASP A 923 -35.77 -34.59 12.59
CA ASP A 923 -36.92 -33.95 11.92
C ASP A 923 -37.69 -32.96 12.80
N ILE A 924 -37.04 -31.87 13.24
CA ILE A 924 -37.70 -30.81 13.99
C ILE A 924 -38.47 -29.93 13.01
N VAL A 925 -39.80 -29.90 13.11
CA VAL A 925 -40.68 -29.17 12.18
C VAL A 925 -41.71 -28.31 12.90
N ILE A 926 -42.05 -27.17 12.32
CA ILE A 926 -43.15 -26.31 12.76
C ILE A 926 -44.43 -26.75 12.05
N GLY A 927 -45.51 -26.92 12.83
CA GLY A 927 -46.84 -27.22 12.33
C GLY A 927 -46.92 -28.52 11.52
N ASP A 928 -47.34 -28.38 10.27
CA ASP A 928 -47.41 -29.48 9.28
C ASP A 928 -46.24 -29.43 8.27
N GLY A 929 -45.18 -28.69 8.62
CA GLY A 929 -43.92 -28.67 7.87
C GLY A 929 -43.28 -30.06 7.77
N LYS A 930 -42.35 -30.20 6.82
CA LYS A 930 -41.61 -31.45 6.58
C LYS A 930 -40.14 -31.14 6.32
N CYS A 931 -39.26 -31.94 6.88
CA CYS A 931 -37.83 -31.95 6.58
C CYS A 931 -37.53 -32.94 5.45
N GLY A 932 -36.44 -32.69 4.72
CA GLY A 932 -36.02 -33.46 3.55
C GLY A 932 -36.66 -33.05 2.22
N SER A 933 -35.86 -33.07 1.15
CA SER A 933 -36.35 -33.09 -0.23
C SER A 933 -36.87 -34.50 -0.51
N THR A 934 -38.10 -34.64 -1.00
CA THR A 934 -38.57 -35.92 -1.53
C THR A 934 -37.75 -36.26 -2.77
N GLY A 935 -36.60 -36.89 -2.56
CA GLY A 935 -35.69 -37.44 -3.57
C GLY A 935 -36.24 -38.67 -4.27
N ILE A 936 -37.55 -38.70 -4.51
CA ILE A 936 -38.20 -39.47 -5.54
C ILE A 936 -39.06 -38.46 -6.26
N PHE A 937 -38.76 -38.21 -7.53
CA PHE A 937 -39.56 -37.39 -8.45
C PHE A 937 -41.07 -37.57 -8.22
N ASP A 938 -41.67 -36.70 -7.41
CA ASP A 938 -43.07 -36.35 -7.55
C ASP A 938 -43.10 -35.38 -8.73
N ILE A 939 -43.09 -35.95 -9.94
CA ILE A 939 -43.59 -35.22 -11.11
C ILE A 939 -45.01 -34.81 -10.68
N PRO A 940 -45.36 -33.51 -10.57
CA PRO A 940 -46.77 -33.16 -10.43
C PRO A 940 -47.46 -33.84 -11.60
N GLU A 941 -48.35 -34.81 -11.35
CA GLU A 941 -48.91 -35.68 -12.39
C GLU A 941 -49.46 -34.79 -13.52
N THR A 942 -48.64 -34.51 -14.55
CA THR A 942 -49.15 -33.84 -15.74
C THR A 942 -50.10 -34.84 -16.36
N PRO A 943 -51.41 -34.53 -16.49
CA PRO A 943 -52.39 -35.46 -17.00
C PRO A 943 -51.88 -36.13 -18.28
N SER A 944 -51.96 -37.46 -18.34
CA SER A 944 -51.48 -38.17 -19.52
C SER A 944 -52.48 -38.03 -20.67
N PHE A 945 -52.00 -37.90 -21.90
CA PHE A 945 -52.85 -38.16 -23.06
C PHE A 945 -53.32 -39.61 -23.02
N GLU A 946 -54.62 -39.87 -23.16
CA GLU A 946 -55.07 -41.20 -23.57
C GLU A 946 -54.86 -41.31 -25.09
N VAL A 947 -53.87 -42.11 -25.49
CA VAL A 947 -53.51 -42.32 -26.90
C VAL A 947 -54.00 -43.67 -27.37
N TYR A 948 -54.89 -43.69 -28.36
CA TYR A 948 -55.38 -44.94 -28.95
C TYR A 948 -55.63 -44.83 -30.46
N PRO A 949 -55.51 -45.94 -31.22
CA PRO A 949 -54.94 -47.21 -30.80
C PRO A 949 -53.43 -47.06 -30.52
N ASN A 950 -52.91 -47.82 -29.56
CA ASN A 950 -51.48 -47.89 -29.26
C ASN A 950 -51.14 -49.37 -28.97
N PRO A 951 -50.43 -50.09 -29.87
CA PRO A 951 -49.71 -49.59 -31.05
C PRO A 951 -50.59 -49.07 -32.18
N VAL A 952 -50.07 -48.11 -32.96
CA VAL A 952 -50.77 -47.45 -34.08
C VAL A 952 -50.13 -47.78 -35.43
N LYS A 953 -50.94 -47.87 -36.48
CA LYS A 953 -50.47 -47.85 -37.87
C LYS A 953 -50.48 -46.45 -38.47
N ASP A 954 -51.64 -45.84 -38.65
CA ASP A 954 -51.70 -44.58 -39.42
C ASP A 954 -52.26 -43.40 -38.62
N ILE A 955 -53.17 -43.63 -37.67
CA ILE A 955 -53.93 -42.56 -37.01
C ILE A 955 -54.04 -42.84 -35.51
N ILE A 956 -53.62 -41.87 -34.69
CA ILE A 956 -53.88 -41.83 -33.24
C ILE A 956 -54.98 -40.83 -32.91
N TYR A 957 -55.71 -41.14 -31.84
CA TYR A 957 -56.66 -40.27 -31.19
C TYR A 957 -56.13 -39.89 -29.81
N LEU A 958 -56.18 -38.60 -29.48
CA LEU A 958 -55.75 -38.01 -28.23
C LEU A 958 -56.97 -37.45 -27.50
N GLN A 959 -57.29 -38.00 -26.33
CA GLN A 959 -58.32 -37.43 -25.42
C GLN A 959 -57.67 -36.53 -24.35
N ASN A 960 -58.52 -35.75 -23.66
CA ASN A 960 -58.14 -34.78 -22.62
C ASN A 960 -57.33 -33.59 -23.16
N THR A 961 -57.67 -33.10 -24.36
CA THR A 961 -56.91 -32.02 -25.03
C THR A 961 -57.45 -30.61 -24.79
N ASP A 962 -58.47 -30.45 -23.94
CA ASP A 962 -59.28 -29.23 -23.79
C ASP A 962 -58.48 -27.99 -23.35
N LYS A 963 -57.38 -28.19 -22.61
CA LYS A 963 -56.50 -27.12 -22.12
C LYS A 963 -55.22 -26.97 -22.96
N ILE A 964 -55.04 -27.84 -23.95
CA ILE A 964 -53.82 -27.94 -24.77
C ILE A 964 -54.03 -27.12 -26.04
N SER A 965 -53.19 -26.12 -26.25
CA SER A 965 -53.18 -25.27 -27.45
C SER A 965 -52.20 -25.77 -28.51
N LEU A 966 -51.13 -26.46 -28.09
CA LEU A 966 -50.10 -26.99 -28.99
C LEU A 966 -49.70 -28.42 -28.59
N ILE A 967 -49.65 -29.31 -29.57
CA ILE A 967 -49.20 -30.70 -29.40
C ILE A 967 -47.89 -30.88 -30.18
N LYS A 968 -46.86 -31.42 -29.54
CA LYS A 968 -45.59 -31.80 -30.17
C LYS A 968 -45.39 -33.31 -30.12
N ILE A 969 -44.99 -33.90 -31.23
CA ILE A 969 -44.51 -35.29 -31.29
C ILE A 969 -43.00 -35.25 -31.42
N ILE A 970 -42.31 -35.96 -30.52
CA ILE A 970 -40.86 -36.00 -30.45
C ILE A 970 -40.37 -37.46 -30.49
N ASP A 971 -39.18 -37.68 -31.06
CA ASP A 971 -38.51 -38.98 -31.03
C ASP A 971 -37.78 -39.24 -29.71
N LEU A 972 -37.15 -40.42 -29.58
CA LEU A 972 -36.37 -40.82 -28.41
C LEU A 972 -35.13 -39.95 -28.16
N GLN A 973 -34.68 -39.17 -29.15
CA GLN A 973 -33.58 -38.23 -29.00
C GLN A 973 -34.07 -36.81 -28.64
N GLY A 974 -35.37 -36.63 -28.40
CA GLY A 974 -35.97 -35.34 -28.05
C GLY A 974 -36.20 -34.40 -29.23
N LYS A 975 -35.95 -34.84 -30.47
CA LYS A 975 -36.16 -34.02 -31.66
C LYS A 975 -37.64 -33.91 -31.98
N THR A 976 -38.14 -32.69 -32.17
CA THR A 976 -39.52 -32.45 -32.58
C THR A 976 -39.73 -32.85 -34.04
N LEU A 977 -40.62 -33.82 -34.25
CA LEU A 977 -40.98 -34.34 -35.58
C LEU A 977 -42.24 -33.68 -36.13
N LYS A 978 -43.21 -33.35 -35.26
CA LYS A 978 -44.42 -32.61 -35.61
C LYS A 978 -44.79 -31.62 -34.52
N SER A 979 -45.30 -30.45 -34.92
CA SER A 979 -45.95 -29.47 -34.06
C SER A 979 -47.32 -29.16 -34.63
N ILE A 980 -48.35 -29.27 -33.79
CA ILE A 980 -49.73 -29.33 -34.22
C ILE A 980 -50.56 -28.44 -33.29
N GLU A 981 -51.19 -27.41 -33.86
CA GLU A 981 -52.14 -26.59 -33.10
C GLU A 981 -53.42 -27.38 -32.82
N ASN A 982 -53.87 -27.36 -31.56
CA ASN A 982 -55.05 -28.08 -31.14
C ASN A 982 -56.24 -27.12 -30.94
N ASN A 983 -57.36 -27.47 -31.57
CA ASN A 983 -58.62 -26.74 -31.53
C ASN A 983 -59.83 -27.64 -31.21
N SER A 984 -59.58 -28.86 -30.71
CA SER A 984 -60.62 -29.86 -30.41
C SER A 984 -60.39 -30.52 -29.04
N HIS A 985 -61.47 -31.00 -28.40
CA HIS A 985 -61.44 -31.74 -27.14
C HIS A 985 -61.00 -33.22 -27.31
N LEU A 986 -61.21 -33.76 -28.51
CA LEU A 986 -60.65 -35.03 -28.98
C LEU A 986 -59.88 -34.73 -30.26
N TYR A 987 -58.56 -34.91 -30.23
CA TYR A 987 -57.71 -34.58 -31.37
C TYR A 987 -57.33 -35.84 -32.16
N LYS A 988 -57.47 -35.78 -33.49
CA LYS A 988 -57.12 -36.86 -34.41
C LYS A 988 -55.81 -36.50 -35.12
N CYS A 989 -54.77 -37.30 -34.95
CA CYS A 989 -53.46 -37.06 -35.56
C CYS A 989 -53.08 -38.18 -36.53
N ASP A 990 -52.72 -37.82 -37.77
CA ASP A 990 -52.10 -38.72 -38.74
C ASP A 990 -50.59 -38.85 -38.45
N VAL A 991 -50.14 -40.09 -38.29
CA VAL A 991 -48.76 -40.48 -37.97
C VAL A 991 -48.22 -41.50 -38.97
N SER A 992 -48.86 -41.67 -40.13
CA SER A 992 -48.47 -42.63 -41.17
C SER A 992 -47.10 -42.36 -41.79
N ASP A 993 -46.64 -41.12 -41.74
CA ASP A 993 -45.34 -40.63 -42.18
C ASP A 993 -44.21 -40.87 -41.18
N LEU A 994 -44.53 -41.27 -39.94
CA LEU A 994 -43.52 -41.64 -38.94
C LEU A 994 -43.02 -43.08 -39.22
N ILE A 995 -41.72 -43.29 -39.08
CA ILE A 995 -41.13 -44.63 -39.15
C ILE A 995 -41.54 -45.47 -37.94
N ASN A 996 -41.41 -46.80 -38.03
CA ASN A 996 -41.74 -47.68 -36.92
C ASN A 996 -40.81 -47.41 -35.72
N GLY A 997 -41.40 -47.17 -34.54
CA GLY A 997 -40.64 -46.71 -33.37
C GLY A 997 -41.51 -46.24 -32.21
N VAL A 998 -40.87 -45.84 -31.12
CA VAL A 998 -41.52 -45.27 -29.93
C VAL A 998 -41.40 -43.75 -30.01
N TYR A 999 -42.52 -43.06 -29.78
CA TYR A 999 -42.60 -41.61 -29.83
C TYR A 999 -43.25 -41.06 -28.56
N PHE A 1000 -42.81 -39.87 -28.15
CA PHE A 1000 -43.43 -39.11 -27.07
C PHE A 1000 -44.27 -37.98 -27.63
N ILE A 1001 -45.38 -37.70 -26.97
CA ILE A 1001 -46.30 -36.61 -27.28
C ILE A 1001 -46.35 -35.67 -26.09
N SER A 1002 -46.20 -34.38 -26.33
CA SER A 1002 -46.22 -33.32 -25.31
C SER A 1002 -47.28 -32.27 -25.67
N GLY A 1003 -48.08 -31.86 -24.68
CA GLY A 1003 -49.15 -30.88 -24.84
C GLY A 1003 -48.86 -29.62 -24.05
N PHE A 1004 -48.91 -28.46 -24.71
CA PHE A 1004 -48.61 -27.16 -24.14
C PHE A 1004 -49.86 -26.27 -24.15
N ASP A 1005 -49.99 -25.41 -23.14
CA ASP A 1005 -51.03 -24.38 -23.10
C ASP A 1005 -50.67 -23.16 -23.96
N LYS A 1006 -51.56 -22.17 -24.02
CA LYS A 1006 -51.40 -20.92 -24.79
C LYS A 1006 -50.20 -20.06 -24.37
N ASN A 1007 -49.65 -20.29 -23.17
CA ASN A 1007 -48.49 -19.56 -22.65
C ASN A 1007 -47.18 -20.36 -22.86
N GLY A 1008 -47.25 -21.53 -23.52
CA GLY A 1008 -46.10 -22.38 -23.77
C GLY A 1008 -45.72 -23.30 -22.61
N LYS A 1009 -46.54 -23.38 -21.54
CA LYS A 1009 -46.29 -24.29 -20.42
C LYS A 1009 -46.68 -25.71 -20.80
N LEU A 1010 -45.81 -26.69 -20.50
CA LEU A 1010 -46.09 -28.11 -20.69
C LEU A 1010 -47.12 -28.59 -19.65
N ILE A 1011 -48.25 -29.10 -20.11
CA ILE A 1011 -49.38 -29.48 -19.25
C ILE A 1011 -49.89 -30.91 -19.47
N ALA A 1012 -49.40 -31.64 -20.48
CA ALA A 1012 -49.72 -33.04 -20.70
C ALA A 1012 -48.58 -33.79 -21.40
N LYS A 1013 -48.42 -35.09 -21.09
CA LYS A 1013 -47.45 -35.98 -21.74
C LYS A 1013 -48.08 -37.32 -22.10
N GLY A 1014 -47.56 -37.99 -23.12
CA GLY A 1014 -48.04 -39.29 -23.56
C GLY A 1014 -46.98 -40.01 -24.38
N LYS A 1015 -47.16 -41.30 -24.61
CA LYS A 1015 -46.29 -42.09 -25.50
C LYS A 1015 -47.12 -43.00 -26.38
N PHE A 1016 -46.65 -43.26 -27.60
CA PHE A 1016 -47.23 -44.28 -28.47
C PHE A 1016 -46.17 -45.01 -29.27
N VAL A 1017 -46.53 -46.22 -29.71
CA VAL A 1017 -45.70 -47.10 -30.53
C VAL A 1017 -46.27 -47.13 -31.93
N LYS A 1018 -45.47 -46.72 -32.92
CA LYS A 1018 -45.77 -46.85 -34.35
C LYS A 1018 -45.33 -48.23 -34.82
N SER A 1019 -46.28 -49.02 -35.31
CA SER A 1019 -46.09 -50.38 -35.84
C SER A 1019 -46.20 -50.46 -37.36
#